data_AF-A0A7R8WTP5-F1
#
_entry.id   AF-A0A7R8WTP5-F1
#
_cell.length_a   1.000
_cell.length_b   1.000
_cell.length_c   1.000
_cell.angle_alpha   90.00
_cell.angle_beta   90.00
_cell.angle_gamma   90.00
#
_symmetry.space_group_name_H-M   'P 1'
#
loop_
_entity.id
_entity.type
_entity.pdbx_description
1 polymer ?
#
loop_
_entity_poly.entity_id
_entity_poly.type
_entity_poly.pdbx_seq_one_letter_code
_entity_poly.pdbx_strand_id
1 'polypeptide(L)'
;MLANIIGNFIGESLEEIRCIIGGHITDNICHELRRQSFDKIDSETPRPYLQGAIEQAALLYVEIIEKFGESHPVLYNLAHCLFELENYTESSRLYNRALLLSPNDLDTAFNLALSLKNAGQVEAAVRQYLKILEKYPAHRDCLYNLASCYHDQEKDELALSLYEKLVQADKTDRQSLNNAAYLYHKQGKFSEAIAAYSSLVQLDPGHENARYMLDSLTGQERDRAPKSYVKDVFDAFAKNYDTSMEEDLAYLVPQLLREHIPARHKRKKIWSALDLGCGTGLCGQAFQDISPVLIGVDISANMLARAREKMIYPLKYVSSHEPANEEAYAHGNKANRSKPLRRNIRQLLQPSLHCFRGSNIGQSFDYQYHSNEQKQEWKVPFFKKLSRLTRHQIQHAGILFSIFSTTDDITDKMTKAQSSRYSDAGVDIDKGNQFVSKIRDVVASTHQRGVLNDIGGFSSLYAIDNEKYKQPVLVTSTDGVGSKLSIAQMAGNHKTIGIDLVAMCVNDIIVGGATPLCFLDYFSVGKLDIEIAADVVAGIAEGCRQAKCSLVGGETAEMPGLYKPGDYDLAGFTVGIIERNKIIDGSGIRVGDTIIGLASSGLHSNGYSLVRKICFEELDLDIHDYIEEFGCSLAEELLKPTRIYVQSTLNVLKSYTINGMVHNTGGGFYDNIPRILPKGCQASIDCSSWPIPPIFTYLQQKGKITAEEMFRVFNMGIGLLVITNEESAADIVHHFSAM
;
A
#
# COMPACT_ATOMS: atom_id res chain seq x y z
N MET A 1 9.97 -11.18 39.19
CA MET A 1 9.18 -10.09 38.58
C MET A 1 9.75 -9.68 37.22
N LEU A 2 10.99 -9.19 37.11
CA LEU A 2 11.63 -8.93 35.80
C LEU A 2 11.75 -10.19 34.93
N ALA A 3 12.13 -11.33 35.51
CA ALA A 3 12.14 -12.63 34.83
C ALA A 3 10.76 -13.08 34.31
N ASN A 4 9.65 -12.65 34.94
CA ASN A 4 8.31 -12.97 34.45
C ASN A 4 7.88 -12.03 33.32
N ILE A 5 8.34 -10.78 33.34
CA ILE A 5 8.07 -9.80 32.27
C ILE A 5 8.85 -10.19 31.01
N ILE A 6 10.10 -10.62 31.18
CA ILE A 6 10.98 -11.08 30.09
C ILE A 6 10.52 -12.47 29.58
N GLY A 7 10.20 -13.42 30.48
CA GLY A 7 9.69 -14.75 30.08
C GLY A 7 8.37 -14.70 29.30
N ASN A 8 7.48 -13.75 29.62
CA ASN A 8 6.25 -13.54 28.86
C ASN A 8 6.46 -12.93 27.47
N PHE A 9 7.63 -12.31 27.22
CA PHE A 9 7.95 -11.67 25.94
C PHE A 9 8.73 -12.59 25.00
N ILE A 10 9.56 -13.50 25.55
CA ILE A 10 10.46 -14.38 24.77
C ILE A 10 9.96 -15.84 24.73
N GLY A 11 9.05 -16.25 25.61
CA GLY A 11 8.44 -17.59 25.60
C GLY A 11 9.25 -18.72 26.26
N GLU A 12 10.28 -18.39 27.06
CA GLU A 12 11.14 -19.38 27.74
C GLU A 12 10.91 -19.47 29.27
N SER A 13 11.41 -20.56 29.87
CA SER A 13 11.12 -20.94 31.25
C SER A 13 11.91 -20.14 32.30
N LEU A 14 11.34 -20.00 33.50
CA LEU A 14 11.92 -19.27 34.65
C LEU A 14 13.29 -19.81 35.12
N GLU A 15 13.62 -21.06 34.80
CA GLU A 15 14.91 -21.69 35.14
C GLU A 15 16.02 -21.37 34.14
N GLU A 16 15.71 -21.27 32.84
CA GLU A 16 16.65 -20.77 31.81
C GLU A 16 17.03 -19.31 32.07
N ILE A 17 16.03 -18.49 32.45
CA ILE A 17 16.24 -17.08 32.81
C ILE A 17 17.12 -16.93 34.05
N ARG A 18 17.06 -17.87 35.01
CA ARG A 18 17.95 -17.86 36.20
C ARG A 18 19.40 -18.20 35.86
N CYS A 19 19.64 -19.01 34.84
CA CYS A 19 20.99 -19.31 34.35
C CYS A 19 21.62 -18.10 33.62
N ILE A 20 20.79 -17.28 32.96
CA ILE A 20 21.19 -16.06 32.23
C ILE A 20 21.58 -14.88 33.15
N ILE A 21 21.18 -14.90 34.43
CA ILE A 21 21.39 -13.80 35.41
C ILE A 21 22.88 -13.65 35.87
N GLY A 22 23.81 -14.43 35.34
CA GLY A 22 25.25 -14.28 35.56
C GLY A 22 25.91 -13.28 34.60
N GLY A 23 26.05 -12.02 35.00
CA GLY A 23 27.15 -11.11 34.60
C GLY A 23 27.20 -10.52 33.18
N HIS A 24 26.46 -11.03 32.19
CA HIS A 24 26.49 -10.56 30.79
C HIS A 24 25.15 -9.98 30.28
N ILE A 25 24.34 -9.46 31.21
CA ILE A 25 22.91 -9.19 31.03
C ILE A 25 22.58 -8.06 30.04
N THR A 26 23.37 -6.97 29.98
CA THR A 26 22.97 -5.81 29.16
C THR A 26 23.09 -6.07 27.66
N ASP A 27 24.12 -6.76 27.20
CA ASP A 27 24.36 -6.94 25.76
C ASP A 27 23.41 -7.98 25.16
N ASN A 28 23.12 -9.08 25.87
CA ASN A 28 22.20 -10.12 25.37
C ASN A 28 20.73 -9.65 25.38
N ILE A 29 20.31 -8.89 26.39
CA ILE A 29 18.96 -8.30 26.41
C ILE A 29 18.84 -7.22 25.35
N CYS A 30 19.86 -6.37 25.17
CA CYS A 30 19.87 -5.38 24.09
C CYS A 30 19.90 -6.02 22.70
N HIS A 31 20.63 -7.12 22.53
CA HIS A 31 20.71 -7.88 21.28
C HIS A 31 19.37 -8.56 20.94
N GLU A 32 18.71 -9.16 21.92
CA GLU A 32 17.41 -9.81 21.69
C GLU A 32 16.28 -8.79 21.48
N LEU A 33 16.30 -7.66 22.20
CA LEU A 33 15.40 -6.53 21.93
C LEU A 33 15.66 -5.92 20.55
N ARG A 34 16.93 -5.81 20.10
CA ARG A 34 17.26 -5.39 18.73
C ARG A 34 16.73 -6.37 17.69
N ARG A 35 16.94 -7.66 17.92
CA ARG A 35 16.49 -8.72 17.00
C ARG A 35 14.97 -8.77 16.86
N GLN A 36 14.24 -8.56 17.97
CA GLN A 36 12.78 -8.55 17.95
C GLN A 36 12.19 -7.21 17.48
N SER A 37 12.88 -6.11 17.70
CA SER A 37 12.40 -4.76 17.35
C SER A 37 12.88 -4.26 15.99
N PHE A 38 13.95 -4.82 15.40
CA PHE A 38 14.54 -4.30 14.15
C PHE A 38 14.78 -5.38 13.08
N ASP A 39 15.12 -6.62 13.44
CA ASP A 39 15.39 -7.70 12.44
C ASP A 39 14.13 -8.45 11.98
N LYS A 40 12.98 -8.23 12.62
CA LYS A 40 11.66 -8.79 12.25
C LYS A 40 10.71 -7.79 11.60
N ILE A 41 11.16 -6.56 11.34
CA ILE A 41 10.34 -5.57 10.65
C ILE A 41 10.43 -5.85 9.16
N ASP A 42 9.44 -6.55 8.64
CA ASP A 42 9.20 -6.56 7.20
C ASP A 42 8.73 -5.17 6.76
N SER A 43 9.07 -4.78 5.52
CA SER A 43 8.78 -3.45 4.96
C SER A 43 7.29 -3.06 4.90
N GLU A 44 6.41 -3.98 5.31
CA GLU A 44 4.95 -3.89 5.28
C GLU A 44 4.29 -3.62 6.66
N THR A 45 5.08 -3.50 7.75
CA THR A 45 4.51 -3.26 9.09
C THR A 45 3.89 -1.85 9.20
N PRO A 46 2.61 -1.68 9.58
CA PRO A 46 1.98 -0.36 9.67
C PRO A 46 2.72 0.56 10.66
N ARG A 47 3.12 1.77 10.21
CA ARG A 47 3.87 2.75 11.01
C ARG A 47 3.32 3.01 12.44
N PRO A 48 1.99 3.02 12.70
CA PRO A 48 1.48 3.21 14.07
C PRO A 48 1.84 2.08 15.03
N TYR A 49 1.88 0.83 14.55
CA TYR A 49 2.27 -0.32 15.36
C TYR A 49 3.78 -0.30 15.67
N LEU A 50 4.58 0.10 14.68
CA LEU A 50 6.01 0.28 14.82
C LEU A 50 6.35 1.39 15.84
N GLN A 51 5.64 2.51 15.78
CA GLN A 51 5.81 3.62 16.72
C GLN A 51 5.47 3.21 18.16
N GLY A 52 4.36 2.49 18.37
CA GLY A 52 3.98 1.98 19.69
C GLY A 52 4.98 0.98 20.28
N ALA A 53 5.62 0.16 19.44
CA ALA A 53 6.68 -0.75 19.88
C ALA A 53 7.96 -0.01 20.29
N ILE A 54 8.36 1.02 19.54
CA ILE A 54 9.55 1.84 19.84
C ILE A 54 9.35 2.64 21.14
N GLU A 55 8.14 3.16 21.39
CA GLU A 55 7.80 3.83 22.65
C GLU A 55 7.92 2.89 23.87
N GLN A 56 7.44 1.65 23.74
CA GLN A 56 7.57 0.64 24.79
C GLN A 56 9.04 0.26 25.05
N ALA A 57 9.84 0.11 23.99
CA ALA A 57 11.28 -0.15 24.12
C ALA A 57 12.00 1.00 24.83
N ALA A 58 11.68 2.26 24.50
CA ALA A 58 12.24 3.43 25.17
C ALA A 58 11.92 3.44 26.68
N LEU A 59 10.67 3.13 27.07
CA LEU A 59 10.27 3.03 28.47
C LEU A 59 11.05 1.94 29.21
N LEU A 60 11.28 0.79 28.58
CA LEU A 60 12.05 -0.30 29.16
C LEU A 60 13.51 0.10 29.42
N TYR A 61 14.15 0.78 28.46
CA TYR A 61 15.51 1.27 28.67
C TYR A 61 15.60 2.34 29.78
N VAL A 62 14.59 3.19 29.93
CA VAL A 62 14.50 4.13 31.06
C VAL A 62 14.40 3.37 32.39
N GLU A 63 13.56 2.34 32.48
CA GLU A 63 13.49 1.51 33.69
C GLU A 63 14.81 0.78 34.01
N ILE A 64 15.53 0.34 32.98
CA ILE A 64 16.85 -0.28 33.15
C ILE A 64 17.83 0.73 33.75
N ILE A 65 17.84 1.97 33.25
CA ILE A 65 18.69 3.05 33.80
C ILE A 65 18.33 3.34 35.26
N GLU A 66 17.03 3.41 35.60
CA GLU A 66 16.59 3.69 36.97
C GLU A 66 16.97 2.58 37.95
N LYS A 67 16.93 1.32 37.52
CA LYS A 67 17.18 0.16 38.40
C LYS A 67 18.65 -0.25 38.46
N PHE A 68 19.38 -0.10 37.36
CA PHE A 68 20.73 -0.67 37.19
C PHE A 68 21.80 0.37 36.84
N GLY A 69 21.41 1.64 36.62
CA GLY A 69 22.33 2.72 36.26
C GLY A 69 22.63 2.78 34.77
N GLU A 70 23.48 3.75 34.40
CA GLU A 70 23.81 4.04 33.01
C GLU A 70 24.94 3.14 32.50
N SER A 71 24.75 2.56 31.31
CA SER A 71 25.78 1.86 30.55
C SER A 71 25.73 2.30 29.09
N HIS A 72 26.85 2.16 28.36
CA HIS A 72 26.93 2.56 26.96
C HIS A 72 25.83 1.90 26.10
N PRO A 73 25.63 0.56 26.12
CA PRO A 73 24.61 -0.10 25.28
C PRO A 73 23.19 0.37 25.57
N VAL A 74 22.87 0.62 26.85
CA VAL A 74 21.53 1.05 27.27
C VAL A 74 21.26 2.49 26.83
N LEU A 75 22.23 3.39 27.04
CA LEU A 75 22.11 4.78 26.59
C LEU A 75 22.07 4.88 25.07
N TYR A 76 22.88 4.09 24.36
CA TYR A 76 22.93 4.05 22.90
C TYR A 76 21.60 3.59 22.30
N ASN A 77 21.02 2.50 22.80
CA ASN A 77 19.76 1.98 22.28
C ASN A 77 18.57 2.89 22.65
N LEU A 78 18.54 3.47 23.86
CA LEU A 78 17.53 4.48 24.21
C LEU A 78 17.64 5.71 23.31
N ALA A 79 18.86 6.19 23.03
CA ALA A 79 19.10 7.30 22.11
C ALA A 79 18.59 6.97 20.70
N HIS A 80 18.75 5.73 20.24
CA HIS A 80 18.25 5.26 18.96
C HIS A 80 16.72 5.22 18.91
N CYS A 81 16.05 4.69 19.96
CA CYS A 81 14.58 4.75 20.04
C CYS A 81 14.07 6.20 19.98
N LEU A 82 14.73 7.13 20.69
CA LEU A 82 14.35 8.55 20.63
C LEU A 82 14.63 9.20 19.27
N PHE A 83 15.62 8.71 18.53
CA PHE A 83 15.89 9.16 17.17
C PHE A 83 14.76 8.77 16.22
N GLU A 84 14.30 7.52 16.28
CA GLU A 84 13.17 7.03 15.48
C GLU A 84 11.83 7.69 15.85
N LEU A 85 11.68 8.11 17.10
CA LEU A 85 10.52 8.90 17.58
C LEU A 85 10.66 10.41 17.26
N GLU A 86 11.60 10.80 16.41
CA GLU A 86 11.89 12.18 16.00
C GLU A 86 12.25 13.13 17.17
N ASN A 87 12.59 12.58 18.34
CA ASN A 87 13.05 13.34 19.51
C ASN A 87 14.58 13.54 19.47
N TYR A 88 15.04 14.23 18.42
CA TYR A 88 16.46 14.39 18.11
C TYR A 88 17.25 15.15 19.20
N THR A 89 16.58 16.05 19.94
CA THR A 89 17.22 16.80 21.03
C THR A 89 17.62 15.87 22.18
N GLU A 90 16.70 15.04 22.68
CA GLU A 90 17.03 14.11 23.76
C GLU A 90 17.90 12.95 23.25
N SER A 91 17.68 12.48 22.02
CA SER A 91 18.54 11.48 21.38
C SER A 91 20.01 11.94 21.36
N SER A 92 20.29 13.16 20.90
CA SER A 92 21.66 13.71 20.89
C SER A 92 22.29 13.79 22.28
N ARG A 93 21.51 14.13 23.33
CA ARG A 93 22.02 14.15 24.70
C ARG A 93 22.41 12.76 25.19
N LEU A 94 21.59 11.75 24.89
CA LEU A 94 21.85 10.37 25.30
C LEU A 94 23.01 9.76 24.53
N TYR A 95 23.13 9.99 23.21
CA TYR A 95 24.31 9.58 22.45
C TYR A 95 25.58 10.27 22.96
N ASN A 96 25.52 11.56 23.31
CA ASN A 96 26.68 12.24 23.90
C ASN A 96 27.09 11.62 25.24
N ARG A 97 26.12 11.25 26.08
CA ARG A 97 26.40 10.53 27.34
C ARG A 97 26.92 9.11 27.12
N ALA A 98 26.38 8.38 26.15
CA ALA A 98 26.89 7.07 25.75
C ALA A 98 28.35 7.19 25.29
N LEU A 99 28.67 8.21 24.48
CA LEU A 99 30.03 8.48 24.01
C LEU A 99 30.99 8.81 25.15
N LEU A 100 30.54 9.44 26.24
CA LEU A 100 31.38 9.64 27.43
C LEU A 100 31.77 8.30 28.10
N LEU A 101 30.91 7.28 28.04
CA LEU A 101 31.20 5.94 28.56
C LEU A 101 32.06 5.11 27.60
N SER A 102 31.99 5.37 26.30
CA SER A 102 32.83 4.70 25.29
C SER A 102 33.34 5.70 24.23
N PRO A 103 34.39 6.49 24.55
CA PRO A 103 34.82 7.63 23.74
C PRO A 103 35.32 7.33 22.33
N ASN A 104 35.61 6.06 22.03
CA ASN A 104 36.13 5.59 20.75
C ASN A 104 35.09 4.90 19.88
N ASP A 105 33.84 4.80 20.35
CA ASP A 105 32.77 4.14 19.59
C ASP A 105 32.32 4.99 18.41
N LEU A 106 32.59 4.50 17.20
CA LEU A 106 32.35 5.20 15.95
C LEU A 106 30.84 5.36 15.68
N ASP A 107 30.06 4.31 15.91
CA ASP A 107 28.63 4.31 15.65
C ASP A 107 27.89 5.30 16.55
N THR A 108 28.22 5.33 17.84
CA THR A 108 27.71 6.36 18.77
C THR A 108 28.12 7.76 18.33
N ALA A 109 29.37 7.95 17.92
CA ALA A 109 29.86 9.26 17.49
C ALA A 109 29.16 9.77 16.23
N PHE A 110 28.91 8.87 15.26
CA PHE A 110 28.20 9.17 14.02
C PHE A 110 26.72 9.45 14.27
N ASN A 111 26.03 8.60 15.05
CA ASN A 111 24.62 8.79 15.37
C ASN A 111 24.37 10.03 16.23
N LEU A 112 25.33 10.43 17.06
CA LEU A 112 25.33 11.74 17.72
C LEU A 112 25.31 12.89 16.69
N ALA A 113 26.21 12.85 15.70
CA ALA A 113 26.29 13.89 14.67
C ALA A 113 25.00 13.96 13.84
N LEU A 114 24.41 12.80 13.51
CA LEU A 114 23.14 12.72 12.80
C LEU A 114 21.97 13.28 13.64
N SER A 115 21.92 12.96 14.94
CA SER A 115 20.92 13.50 15.87
C SER A 115 21.04 15.01 16.03
N LEU A 116 22.27 15.54 16.11
CA LEU A 116 22.52 16.98 16.18
C LEU A 116 22.06 17.70 14.90
N LYS A 117 22.30 17.11 13.73
CA LYS A 117 21.85 17.66 12.43
C LYS A 117 20.32 17.75 12.39
N ASN A 118 19.63 16.65 12.69
CA ASN A 118 18.16 16.62 12.67
C ASN A 118 17.52 17.47 13.77
N ALA A 119 18.22 17.72 14.88
CA ALA A 119 17.81 18.70 15.89
C ALA A 119 18.03 20.17 15.46
N GLY A 120 18.52 20.43 14.24
CA GLY A 120 18.83 21.77 13.74
C GLY A 120 20.14 22.37 14.30
N GLN A 121 20.91 21.60 15.07
CA GLN A 121 22.19 22.02 15.64
C GLN A 121 23.35 21.77 14.67
N VAL A 122 23.27 22.36 13.49
CA VAL A 122 24.15 22.07 12.33
C VAL A 122 25.62 22.31 12.67
N GLU A 123 25.98 23.39 13.36
CA GLU A 123 27.37 23.67 13.74
C GLU A 123 27.96 22.61 14.68
N ALA A 124 27.13 22.08 15.60
CA ALA A 124 27.55 21.01 16.51
C ALA A 124 27.74 19.69 15.75
N ALA A 125 26.84 19.38 14.81
CA ALA A 125 26.97 18.23 13.92
C ALA A 125 28.26 18.30 13.08
N VAL A 126 28.54 19.46 12.47
CA VAL A 126 29.78 19.70 11.70
C VAL A 126 31.03 19.42 12.54
N ARG A 127 31.10 19.97 13.76
CA ARG A 127 32.23 19.71 14.68
C ARG A 127 32.40 18.22 14.97
N GLN A 128 31.30 17.51 15.19
CA GLN A 128 31.32 16.09 15.48
C GLN A 128 31.75 15.26 14.26
N TYR A 129 31.26 15.55 13.05
CA TYR A 129 31.72 14.89 11.82
C TYR A 129 33.20 15.13 11.56
N LEU A 130 33.70 16.36 11.75
CA LEU A 130 35.13 16.66 11.61
C LEU A 130 35.97 15.85 12.58
N LYS A 131 35.54 15.73 13.85
CA LYS A 131 36.22 14.89 14.86
C LYS A 131 36.28 13.41 14.45
N ILE A 132 35.23 12.89 13.82
CA ILE A 132 35.23 11.50 13.31
C ILE A 132 36.23 11.39 12.15
N LEU A 133 36.21 12.34 11.22
CA LEU A 133 37.07 12.34 10.03
C LEU A 133 38.55 12.56 10.35
N GLU A 134 38.89 13.21 11.47
CA GLU A 134 40.28 13.27 11.97
C GLU A 134 40.86 11.87 12.21
N LYS A 135 40.04 10.92 12.68
CA LYS A 135 40.45 9.53 12.93
C LYS A 135 40.17 8.61 11.74
N TYR A 136 39.10 8.88 11.00
CA TYR A 136 38.63 8.05 9.88
C TYR A 136 38.41 8.90 8.61
N PRO A 137 39.49 9.37 7.95
CA PRO A 137 39.43 10.40 6.90
C PRO A 137 38.74 9.96 5.59
N ALA A 138 38.46 8.66 5.44
CA ALA A 138 37.79 8.05 4.29
C ALA A 138 36.37 7.54 4.64
N HIS A 139 35.82 7.87 5.81
CA HIS A 139 34.49 7.42 6.21
C HIS A 139 33.40 8.04 5.31
N ARG A 140 32.80 7.22 4.44
CA ARG A 140 31.86 7.65 3.40
C ARG A 140 30.66 8.42 3.95
N ASP A 141 29.93 7.84 4.91
CA ASP A 141 28.69 8.45 5.42
C ASP A 141 28.94 9.76 6.18
N CYS A 142 30.08 9.87 6.88
CA CYS A 142 30.50 11.13 7.51
C CYS A 142 30.80 12.21 6.47
N LEU A 143 31.55 11.88 5.41
CA LEU A 143 31.86 12.83 4.33
C LEU A 143 30.58 13.31 3.65
N TYR A 144 29.63 12.41 3.37
CA TYR A 144 28.38 12.74 2.72
C TYR A 144 27.49 13.64 3.59
N ASN A 145 27.31 13.29 4.85
CA ASN A 145 26.49 14.07 5.77
C ASN A 145 27.12 15.42 6.11
N LEU A 146 28.45 15.50 6.21
CA LEU A 146 29.17 16.77 6.35
C LEU A 146 28.99 17.67 5.13
N ALA A 147 29.05 17.11 3.91
CA ALA A 147 28.78 17.84 2.68
C ALA A 147 27.37 18.44 2.66
N SER A 148 26.36 17.66 3.07
CA SER A 148 25.00 18.15 3.25
C SER A 148 24.91 19.28 4.28
N CYS A 149 25.56 19.15 5.44
CA CYS A 149 25.59 20.23 6.44
C CYS A 149 26.25 21.52 5.90
N TYR A 150 27.31 21.40 5.09
CA TYR A 150 27.91 22.57 4.45
C TYR A 150 27.00 23.19 3.39
N HIS A 151 26.27 22.38 2.64
CA HIS A 151 25.27 22.88 1.70
C HIS A 151 24.14 23.63 2.42
N ASP A 152 23.64 23.10 3.54
CA ASP A 152 22.61 23.75 4.38
C ASP A 152 23.10 25.10 4.95
N GLN A 153 24.41 25.26 5.11
CA GLN A 153 25.07 26.51 5.54
C GLN A 153 25.48 27.41 4.36
N GLU A 154 25.06 27.11 3.14
CA GLU A 154 25.44 27.83 1.90
C GLU A 154 26.95 27.83 1.60
N LYS A 155 27.70 26.92 2.21
CA LYS A 155 29.14 26.72 1.97
C LYS A 155 29.35 25.72 0.83
N ASP A 156 28.80 26.07 -0.33
CA ASP A 156 28.70 25.18 -1.49
C ASP A 156 30.06 24.69 -2.02
N GLU A 157 31.12 25.50 -1.88
CA GLU A 157 32.48 25.08 -2.29
C GLU A 157 33.01 23.93 -1.43
N LEU A 158 32.81 24.01 -0.11
CA LEU A 158 33.20 22.94 0.81
C LEU A 158 32.36 21.69 0.58
N ALA A 159 31.04 21.85 0.39
CA ALA A 159 30.14 20.75 0.08
C ALA A 159 30.54 20.04 -1.22
N LEU A 160 30.79 20.81 -2.29
CA LEU A 160 31.21 20.28 -3.59
C LEU A 160 32.52 19.50 -3.47
N SER A 161 33.53 20.04 -2.76
CA SER A 161 34.82 19.36 -2.58
C SER A 161 34.68 17.97 -1.92
N LEU A 162 33.73 17.82 -1.00
CA LEU A 162 33.45 16.55 -0.33
C LEU A 162 32.66 15.58 -1.22
N TYR A 163 31.68 16.06 -1.98
CA TYR A 163 30.99 15.23 -2.97
C TYR A 163 31.93 14.78 -4.10
N GLU A 164 32.82 15.64 -4.58
CA GLU A 164 33.86 15.27 -5.54
C GLU A 164 34.77 14.18 -4.98
N LYS A 165 35.20 14.30 -3.72
CA LYS A 165 36.01 13.27 -3.05
C LYS A 165 35.27 11.93 -2.97
N LEU A 166 33.97 11.94 -2.71
CA LEU A 166 33.13 10.73 -2.68
C LEU A 166 32.99 10.10 -4.07
N VAL A 167 32.72 10.90 -5.10
CA VAL A 167 32.59 10.44 -6.50
C VAL A 167 33.94 9.94 -7.05
N GLN A 168 35.06 10.54 -6.64
CA GLN A 168 36.39 10.07 -7.00
C GLN A 168 36.72 8.71 -6.38
N ALA A 169 36.28 8.48 -5.14
CA ALA A 169 36.44 7.19 -4.46
C ALA A 169 35.52 6.11 -5.05
N ASP A 170 34.30 6.47 -5.41
CA ASP A 170 33.30 5.58 -6.01
C ASP A 170 32.53 6.31 -7.11
N LYS A 171 32.91 6.04 -8.36
CA LYS A 171 32.28 6.64 -9.55
C LYS A 171 30.83 6.19 -9.76
N THR A 172 30.38 5.17 -9.03
CA THR A 172 29.00 4.66 -9.08
C THR A 172 28.11 5.24 -7.99
N ASP A 173 28.63 6.15 -7.15
CA ASP A 173 27.85 6.86 -6.13
C ASP A 173 26.85 7.84 -6.77
N ARG A 174 25.66 7.32 -7.09
CA ARG A 174 24.57 8.08 -7.72
C ARG A 174 24.17 9.31 -6.90
N GLN A 175 24.16 9.23 -5.58
CA GLN A 175 23.65 10.29 -4.73
C GLN A 175 24.64 11.45 -4.61
N SER A 176 25.92 11.14 -4.38
CA SER A 176 26.98 12.16 -4.40
C SER A 176 27.13 12.79 -5.78
N LEU A 177 26.98 12.00 -6.85
CA LEU A 177 27.04 12.47 -8.22
C LEU A 177 25.89 13.43 -8.56
N ASN A 178 24.67 13.13 -8.12
CA ASN A 178 23.51 14.03 -8.27
C ASN A 178 23.73 15.37 -7.55
N ASN A 179 24.20 15.32 -6.30
CA ASN A 179 24.44 16.53 -5.50
C ASN A 179 25.59 17.37 -6.06
N ALA A 180 26.67 16.74 -6.53
CA ALA A 180 27.75 17.44 -7.23
C ALA A 180 27.26 18.09 -8.53
N ALA A 181 26.48 17.38 -9.34
CA ALA A 181 25.89 17.91 -10.58
C ALA A 181 25.03 19.16 -10.32
N TYR A 182 24.20 19.11 -9.27
CA TYR A 182 23.40 20.25 -8.83
C TYR A 182 24.27 21.45 -8.41
N LEU A 183 25.33 21.22 -7.64
CA LEU A 183 26.24 22.31 -7.21
C LEU A 183 27.04 22.89 -8.38
N TYR A 184 27.49 22.07 -9.33
CA TYR A 184 28.11 22.57 -10.56
C TYR A 184 27.14 23.44 -11.36
N HIS A 185 25.89 22.99 -11.51
CA HIS A 185 24.83 23.77 -12.16
C HIS A 185 24.60 25.11 -11.45
N LYS A 186 24.45 25.10 -10.11
CA LYS A 186 24.26 26.31 -9.29
C LYS A 186 25.42 27.30 -9.44
N GLN A 187 26.65 26.81 -9.60
CA GLN A 187 27.85 27.63 -9.81
C GLN A 187 28.05 28.07 -11.27
N GLY A 188 27.17 27.69 -12.21
CA GLY A 188 27.33 27.98 -13.64
C GLY A 188 28.40 27.14 -14.35
N LYS A 189 28.92 26.09 -13.70
CA LYS A 189 29.89 25.13 -14.26
C LYS A 189 29.14 24.08 -15.09
N PHE A 190 28.57 24.52 -16.21
CA PHE A 190 27.64 23.70 -16.99
C PHE A 190 28.29 22.47 -17.62
N SER A 191 29.56 22.55 -18.02
CA SER A 191 30.30 21.43 -18.61
C SER A 191 30.43 20.27 -17.62
N GLU A 192 30.80 20.58 -16.38
CA GLU A 192 30.93 19.62 -15.28
C GLU A 192 29.56 19.09 -14.85
N ALA A 193 28.54 19.96 -14.81
CA ALA A 193 27.16 19.55 -14.55
C ALA A 193 26.64 18.56 -15.60
N ILE A 194 26.86 18.84 -16.89
CA ILE A 194 26.48 17.95 -18.01
C ILE A 194 27.20 16.60 -17.87
N ALA A 195 28.51 16.61 -17.57
CA ALA A 195 29.27 15.37 -17.41
C ALA A 195 28.76 14.52 -16.23
N ALA A 196 28.45 15.16 -15.11
CA ALA A 196 27.93 14.50 -13.92
C ALA A 196 26.51 13.96 -14.14
N TYR A 197 25.59 14.75 -14.70
CA TYR A 197 24.24 14.29 -15.04
C TYR A 197 24.24 13.20 -16.11
N SER A 198 25.10 13.28 -17.12
CA SER A 198 25.26 12.23 -18.13
C SER A 198 25.71 10.91 -17.50
N SER A 199 26.69 10.97 -16.60
CA SER A 199 27.19 9.81 -15.87
C SER A 199 26.09 9.20 -14.98
N LEU A 200 25.32 10.04 -14.27
CA LEU A 200 24.21 9.59 -13.43
C LEU A 200 23.13 8.89 -14.24
N VAL A 201 22.77 9.45 -15.39
CA VAL A 201 21.78 8.91 -16.32
C VAL A 201 22.25 7.60 -16.98
N GLN A 202 23.56 7.42 -17.18
CA GLN A 202 24.11 6.13 -17.65
C GLN A 202 24.01 5.04 -16.58
N LEU A 203 24.26 5.40 -15.32
CA LEU A 203 24.14 4.47 -14.18
C LEU A 203 22.68 4.15 -13.84
N ASP A 204 21.79 5.13 -14.02
CA ASP A 204 20.38 5.03 -13.71
C ASP A 204 19.52 5.68 -14.82
N PRO A 205 19.21 4.93 -15.89
CA PRO A 205 18.41 5.43 -17.00
C PRO A 205 17.01 5.90 -16.60
N GLY A 206 16.49 5.44 -15.45
CA GLY A 206 15.19 5.80 -14.89
C GLY A 206 15.19 7.09 -14.07
N HIS A 207 16.34 7.72 -13.84
CA HIS A 207 16.45 8.92 -13.00
C HIS A 207 15.91 10.18 -13.71
N GLU A 208 14.58 10.39 -13.66
CA GLU A 208 13.87 11.43 -14.42
C GLU A 208 14.41 12.86 -14.19
N ASN A 209 14.74 13.23 -12.95
CA ASN A 209 15.26 14.57 -12.62
C ASN A 209 16.61 14.85 -13.28
N ALA A 210 17.54 13.88 -13.24
CA ALA A 210 18.87 14.00 -13.82
C ALA A 210 18.81 14.08 -15.35
N ARG A 211 17.93 13.27 -15.96
CA ARG A 211 17.65 13.34 -17.40
C ARG A 211 17.05 14.69 -17.78
N TYR A 212 16.08 15.20 -17.02
CA TYR A 212 15.48 16.50 -17.28
C TYR A 212 16.51 17.64 -17.22
N MET A 213 17.39 17.63 -16.21
CA MET A 213 18.47 18.62 -16.10
C MET A 213 19.49 18.50 -17.23
N LEU A 214 19.85 17.29 -17.64
CA LEU A 214 20.74 17.06 -18.77
C LEU A 214 20.17 17.59 -20.09
N ASP A 215 18.90 17.28 -20.35
CA ASP A 215 18.21 17.71 -21.57
C ASP A 215 18.08 19.24 -21.61
N SER A 216 17.76 19.87 -20.48
CA SER A 216 17.76 21.34 -20.32
C SER A 216 19.13 21.95 -20.64
N LEU A 217 20.20 21.39 -20.06
CA LEU A 217 21.58 21.88 -20.26
C LEU A 217 22.12 21.63 -21.67
N THR A 218 21.57 20.64 -22.39
CA THR A 218 21.98 20.30 -23.76
C THR A 218 21.04 20.87 -24.82
N GLY A 219 20.00 21.62 -24.42
CA GLY A 219 19.08 22.31 -25.32
C GLY A 219 18.03 21.40 -25.98
N GLN A 220 17.73 20.23 -25.39
CA GLN A 220 16.62 19.39 -25.83
C GLN A 220 15.30 19.90 -25.24
N GLU A 221 14.33 20.20 -26.11
CA GLU A 221 13.01 20.64 -25.67
C GLU A 221 12.21 19.48 -25.03
N ARG A 222 11.55 19.81 -23.91
CA ARG A 222 10.58 18.92 -23.25
C ARG A 222 9.30 19.68 -22.98
N ASP A 223 8.17 19.01 -23.16
CA ASP A 223 6.84 19.59 -22.94
C ASP A 223 6.55 19.89 -21.46
N ARG A 224 7.24 19.23 -20.52
CA ARG A 224 6.98 19.31 -19.08
C ARG A 224 8.16 18.84 -18.22
N ALA A 225 8.33 19.50 -17.07
CA ALA A 225 9.21 19.04 -16.00
C ALA A 225 8.65 17.80 -15.25
N PRO A 226 9.51 16.85 -14.81
CA PRO A 226 9.10 15.73 -13.95
C PRO A 226 8.36 16.21 -12.69
N LYS A 227 7.39 15.43 -12.19
CA LYS A 227 6.64 15.82 -10.98
C LYS A 227 7.57 15.96 -9.77
N SER A 228 8.54 15.05 -9.64
CA SER A 228 9.58 15.07 -8.62
C SER A 228 10.41 16.35 -8.68
N TYR A 229 10.88 16.74 -9.87
CA TYR A 229 11.63 17.99 -10.04
C TYR A 229 10.83 19.21 -9.60
N VAL A 230 9.55 19.31 -10.02
CA VAL A 230 8.69 20.43 -9.59
C VAL A 230 8.50 20.38 -8.07
N LYS A 231 8.19 19.23 -7.49
CA LYS A 231 8.07 19.07 -6.03
C LYS A 231 9.33 19.54 -5.30
N ASP A 232 10.50 19.09 -5.71
CA ASP A 232 11.79 19.40 -5.07
C ASP A 232 12.11 20.91 -5.14
N VAL A 233 11.85 21.54 -6.29
CA VAL A 233 12.04 22.99 -6.47
C VAL A 233 11.13 23.78 -5.52
N PHE A 234 9.85 23.43 -5.45
CA PHE A 234 8.91 24.12 -4.56
C PHE A 234 9.21 23.81 -3.08
N ASP A 235 9.61 22.60 -2.73
CA ASP A 235 10.00 22.25 -1.36
C ASP A 235 11.23 23.05 -0.89
N ALA A 236 12.22 23.25 -1.76
CA ALA A 236 13.38 24.08 -1.48
C ALA A 236 13.03 25.57 -1.38
N PHE A 237 12.12 26.05 -2.22
CA PHE A 237 11.74 27.45 -2.30
C PHE A 237 10.75 27.88 -1.19
N ALA A 238 10.08 26.94 -0.53
CA ALA A 238 9.04 27.17 0.46
C ALA A 238 9.41 28.16 1.58
N LYS A 239 10.67 28.18 2.03
CA LYS A 239 11.15 29.09 3.08
C LYS A 239 11.05 30.56 2.69
N ASN A 240 11.31 30.88 1.42
CA ASN A 240 11.41 32.25 0.92
C ASN A 240 10.23 32.62 0.00
N TYR A 241 9.29 31.69 -0.21
CA TYR A 241 8.21 31.82 -1.17
C TYR A 241 7.37 33.09 -0.98
N ASP A 242 6.92 33.37 0.25
CA ASP A 242 6.10 34.55 0.55
C ASP A 242 6.84 35.85 0.22
N THR A 243 8.07 35.99 0.72
CA THR A 243 8.91 37.16 0.50
C THR A 243 9.14 37.39 -0.99
N SER A 244 9.45 36.34 -1.75
CA SER A 244 9.64 36.49 -3.19
C SER A 244 8.35 36.79 -3.95
N MET A 245 7.22 36.23 -3.54
CA MET A 245 5.94 36.53 -4.20
C MET A 245 5.47 37.96 -3.89
N GLU A 246 5.59 38.41 -2.65
CA GLU A 246 5.08 39.72 -2.22
C GLU A 246 6.05 40.87 -2.52
N GLU A 247 7.35 40.71 -2.22
CA GLU A 247 8.35 41.77 -2.31
C GLU A 247 9.02 41.81 -3.68
N ASP A 248 9.44 40.66 -4.23
CA ASP A 248 10.16 40.62 -5.51
C ASP A 248 9.22 40.67 -6.73
N LEU A 249 8.06 40.01 -6.64
CA LEU A 249 7.12 39.83 -7.76
C LEU A 249 5.84 40.65 -7.66
N ALA A 250 5.59 41.33 -6.54
CA ALA A 250 4.37 42.11 -6.29
C ALA A 250 3.08 41.32 -6.63
N TYR A 251 2.98 40.10 -6.13
CA TYR A 251 1.89 39.17 -6.42
C TYR A 251 0.55 39.62 -5.80
N LEU A 252 -0.30 40.26 -6.61
CA LEU A 252 -1.59 40.85 -6.19
C LEU A 252 -2.83 39.98 -6.47
N VAL A 253 -2.65 38.76 -6.99
CA VAL A 253 -3.76 37.90 -7.42
C VAL A 253 -4.77 37.61 -6.29
N PRO A 254 -4.35 37.29 -5.04
CA PRO A 254 -5.30 37.06 -3.94
C PRO A 254 -6.19 38.27 -3.66
N GLN A 255 -5.61 39.48 -3.61
CA GLN A 255 -6.36 40.71 -3.34
C GLN A 255 -7.32 41.03 -4.48
N LEU A 256 -6.88 40.91 -5.74
CA LEU A 256 -7.71 41.15 -6.92
C LEU A 256 -8.90 40.18 -6.98
N LEU A 257 -8.68 38.89 -6.74
CA LEU A 257 -9.76 37.90 -6.69
C LEU A 257 -10.77 38.24 -5.59
N ARG A 258 -10.30 38.65 -4.41
CA ARG A 258 -11.15 39.08 -3.29
C ARG A 258 -11.99 40.30 -3.65
N GLU A 259 -11.44 41.30 -4.33
CA GLU A 259 -12.17 42.51 -4.72
C GLU A 259 -13.37 42.20 -5.63
N HIS A 260 -13.20 41.25 -6.55
CA HIS A 260 -14.22 40.88 -7.54
C HIS A 260 -15.34 40.00 -7.00
N ILE A 261 -15.23 39.47 -5.78
CA ILE A 261 -16.35 38.77 -5.12
C ILE A 261 -17.46 39.79 -4.77
N PRO A 262 -18.70 39.61 -5.23
CA PRO A 262 -19.78 40.55 -4.96
C PRO A 262 -20.07 40.69 -3.45
N ALA A 263 -20.35 41.91 -2.98
CA ALA A 263 -20.52 42.22 -1.56
C ALA A 263 -21.58 41.37 -0.84
N ARG A 264 -22.63 40.94 -1.57
CA ARG A 264 -23.68 40.04 -1.05
C ARG A 264 -23.14 38.66 -0.63
N HIS A 265 -22.07 38.20 -1.27
CA HIS A 265 -21.47 36.91 -1.00
C HIS A 265 -20.37 36.97 0.06
N LYS A 266 -19.69 38.11 0.20
CA LYS A 266 -18.72 38.37 1.29
C LYS A 266 -19.37 38.34 2.69
N ARG A 267 -20.69 38.57 2.78
CA ARG A 267 -21.43 38.67 4.05
C ARG A 267 -21.95 37.35 4.59
N LYS A 268 -21.94 36.29 3.79
CA LYS A 268 -22.48 34.99 4.19
C LYS A 268 -21.34 33.97 4.17
N LYS A 269 -21.03 33.38 5.33
CA LYS A 269 -20.08 32.26 5.46
C LYS A 269 -20.72 30.98 4.90
N ILE A 270 -20.84 30.85 3.58
CA ILE A 270 -21.57 29.71 2.95
C ILE A 270 -20.71 28.85 2.04
N TRP A 271 -19.46 29.21 1.79
CA TRP A 271 -18.66 28.53 0.78
C TRP A 271 -17.64 27.61 1.43
N SER A 272 -17.59 26.37 0.93
CA SER A 272 -16.40 25.54 1.03
C SER A 272 -15.53 25.86 -0.17
N ALA A 273 -14.26 26.20 0.06
CA ALA A 273 -13.32 26.56 -0.99
C ALA A 273 -12.16 25.56 -1.03
N LEU A 274 -11.75 25.19 -2.24
CA LEU A 274 -10.59 24.35 -2.53
C LEU A 274 -9.53 25.22 -3.20
N ASP A 275 -8.37 25.38 -2.57
CA ASP A 275 -7.21 26.14 -3.04
C ASP A 275 -6.17 25.14 -3.61
N LEU A 276 -6.17 24.96 -4.94
CA LEU A 276 -5.28 24.04 -5.65
C LEU A 276 -3.96 24.73 -6.00
N GLY A 277 -2.84 24.12 -5.60
CA GLY A 277 -1.54 24.79 -5.65
C GLY A 277 -1.48 25.92 -4.62
N CYS A 278 -1.95 25.65 -3.40
CA CYS A 278 -2.13 26.69 -2.39
C CYS A 278 -0.80 27.34 -1.95
N GLY A 279 0.33 26.72 -2.27
CA GLY A 279 1.66 27.14 -1.83
C GLY A 279 1.72 27.26 -0.32
N THR A 280 2.30 28.35 0.16
CA THR A 280 2.33 28.78 1.57
C THR A 280 1.02 29.38 2.07
N GLY A 281 -0.05 29.35 1.27
CA GLY A 281 -1.39 29.77 1.67
C GLY A 281 -1.77 31.23 1.40
N LEU A 282 -1.02 31.98 0.58
CA LEU A 282 -1.32 33.40 0.30
C LEU A 282 -2.76 33.65 -0.19
N CYS A 283 -3.27 32.78 -1.07
CA CYS A 283 -4.66 32.83 -1.52
C CYS A 283 -5.62 32.53 -0.37
N GLY A 284 -5.49 31.39 0.30
CA GLY A 284 -6.32 31.05 1.46
C GLY A 284 -6.40 32.14 2.53
N GLN A 285 -5.31 32.84 2.84
CA GLN A 285 -5.29 33.96 3.78
C GLN A 285 -6.24 35.09 3.37
N ALA A 286 -6.36 35.35 2.08
CA ALA A 286 -7.26 36.34 1.51
C ALA A 286 -8.72 35.88 1.46
N PHE A 287 -9.07 34.65 1.85
CA PHE A 287 -10.46 34.15 1.82
C PHE A 287 -10.96 33.53 3.14
N GLN A 288 -10.07 33.38 4.13
CA GLN A 288 -10.37 32.69 5.40
C GLN A 288 -11.56 33.27 6.20
N ASP A 289 -11.87 34.56 6.04
CA ASP A 289 -12.98 35.22 6.77
C ASP A 289 -14.36 34.98 6.14
N ILE A 290 -14.39 34.65 4.83
CA ILE A 290 -15.65 34.44 4.08
C ILE A 290 -15.91 32.96 3.77
N SER A 291 -14.91 32.09 3.90
CA SER A 291 -15.02 30.64 3.66
C SER A 291 -14.94 29.87 4.99
N PRO A 292 -16.06 29.38 5.57
CA PRO A 292 -16.03 28.60 6.81
C PRO A 292 -15.28 27.26 6.69
N VAL A 293 -15.11 26.76 5.47
CA VAL A 293 -14.31 25.57 5.15
C VAL A 293 -13.37 25.95 4.01
N LEU A 294 -12.08 25.79 4.22
CA LEU A 294 -11.05 26.09 3.22
C LEU A 294 -10.08 24.91 3.18
N ILE A 295 -9.88 24.32 2.02
CA ILE A 295 -9.01 23.14 1.84
C ILE A 295 -7.86 23.56 0.94
N GLY A 296 -6.62 23.40 1.41
CA GLY A 296 -5.41 23.72 0.64
C GLY A 296 -4.73 22.45 0.15
N VAL A 297 -4.44 22.38 -1.14
CA VAL A 297 -3.75 21.24 -1.75
C VAL A 297 -2.51 21.76 -2.45
N ASP A 298 -1.36 21.16 -2.18
CA ASP A 298 -0.11 21.44 -2.88
C ASP A 298 0.69 20.14 -3.04
N ILE A 299 1.56 20.10 -4.05
CA ILE A 299 2.45 18.96 -4.28
C ILE A 299 3.66 18.98 -3.35
N SER A 300 4.03 20.16 -2.85
CA SER A 300 5.17 20.39 -1.96
C SER A 300 4.74 20.26 -0.49
N ALA A 301 5.40 19.35 0.24
CA ALA A 301 5.15 19.15 1.66
C ALA A 301 5.59 20.36 2.49
N ASN A 302 6.68 21.02 2.11
CA ASN A 302 7.18 22.20 2.83
C ASN A 302 6.28 23.42 2.59
N MET A 303 5.73 23.59 1.39
CA MET A 303 4.71 24.64 1.11
C MET A 303 3.49 24.45 2.02
N LEU A 304 3.00 23.22 2.10
CA LEU A 304 1.90 22.84 3.00
C LEU A 304 2.25 23.06 4.48
N ALA A 305 3.49 22.78 4.90
CA ALA A 305 3.93 23.05 6.26
C ALA A 305 3.89 24.55 6.58
N ARG A 306 4.35 25.42 5.68
CA ARG A 306 4.25 26.88 5.81
C ARG A 306 2.80 27.37 5.82
N ALA A 307 1.94 26.79 4.98
CA ALA A 307 0.51 27.08 4.98
C ALA A 307 -0.16 26.72 6.31
N ARG A 308 0.26 25.61 6.94
CA ARG A 308 -0.20 25.20 8.27
C ARG A 308 0.29 26.12 9.38
N GLU A 309 1.54 26.60 9.33
CA GLU A 309 2.07 27.58 10.31
C GLU A 309 1.20 28.83 10.40
N LYS A 310 0.60 29.26 9.27
CA LYS A 310 -0.30 30.41 9.21
C LYS A 310 -1.72 30.11 9.69
N MET A 311 -2.06 28.85 10.00
CA MET A 311 -3.37 28.41 10.48
C MET A 311 -4.53 28.75 9.53
N ILE A 312 -4.26 28.81 8.23
CA ILE A 312 -5.22 29.21 7.19
C ILE A 312 -6.18 28.07 6.85
N TYR A 313 -5.68 26.83 6.84
CA TYR A 313 -6.42 25.63 6.48
C TYR A 313 -6.68 24.76 7.73
N PRO A 314 -7.86 24.13 7.87
CA PRO A 314 -8.10 23.14 8.90
C PRO A 314 -7.13 21.96 8.74
N LEU A 315 -6.52 21.52 9.85
CA LEU A 315 -5.49 20.47 9.90
C LEU A 315 -5.88 19.14 9.20
N LYS A 316 -7.17 18.90 9.00
CA LYS A 316 -7.73 17.65 8.45
C LYS A 316 -7.68 17.52 6.93
N TYR A 317 -7.11 18.49 6.20
CA TYR A 317 -7.10 18.46 4.73
C TYR A 317 -5.78 18.95 4.14
N VAL A 318 -4.69 18.32 4.55
CA VAL A 318 -3.36 18.61 3.99
C VAL A 318 -2.62 17.29 3.81
N SER A 319 -2.71 16.70 2.61
CA SER A 319 -1.91 15.52 2.21
C SER A 319 -0.99 15.89 1.05
N SER A 320 0.31 15.68 1.20
CA SER A 320 1.16 15.37 0.04
C SER A 320 0.72 14.00 -0.52
N HIS A 321 1.08 13.69 -1.76
CA HIS A 321 0.71 12.45 -2.47
C HIS A 321 1.25 11.12 -1.86
N GLU A 322 1.53 11.08 -0.55
CA GLU A 322 1.81 9.86 0.22
C GLU A 322 0.90 9.80 1.46
N PRO A 323 0.58 8.61 2.00
CA PRO A 323 -0.23 8.48 3.19
C PRO A 323 0.50 9.14 4.37
N ALA A 324 0.07 10.35 4.74
CA ALA A 324 0.51 10.98 5.98
C ALA A 324 -0.25 10.33 7.14
N ASN A 325 0.50 9.65 8.02
CA ASN A 325 0.05 9.25 9.35
C ASN A 325 -0.63 10.43 10.06
N GLU A 326 -1.90 10.31 10.40
CA GLU A 326 -2.69 11.34 11.09
C GLU A 326 -2.31 11.54 12.59
N GLU A 327 -1.25 10.93 13.12
CA GLU A 327 -0.94 11.01 14.57
C GLU A 327 0.35 11.74 14.96
N ALA A 328 1.20 12.18 14.02
CA ALA A 328 2.51 12.74 14.39
C ALA A 328 2.53 14.20 14.89
N TYR A 329 1.46 14.98 14.78
CA TYR A 329 1.53 16.44 15.06
C TYR A 329 0.53 16.99 16.08
N ALA A 330 -0.07 16.13 16.90
CA ALA A 330 -0.85 16.60 18.07
C ALA A 330 0.02 17.23 19.19
N HIS A 331 1.36 17.24 19.08
CA HIS A 331 2.27 17.65 20.16
C HIS A 331 3.22 18.82 19.82
N GLY A 332 2.84 19.69 18.89
CA GLY A 332 3.68 20.79 18.41
C GLY A 332 3.30 22.21 18.86
N ASN A 333 2.58 22.42 19.97
CA ASN A 333 2.51 23.77 20.57
C ASN A 333 2.20 23.77 22.07
N LYS A 334 3.13 23.22 22.86
CA LYS A 334 3.31 23.56 24.28
C LYS A 334 4.79 23.66 24.64
N ALA A 335 5.55 24.48 23.91
CA ALA A 335 6.88 24.90 24.34
C ALA A 335 6.86 26.36 24.83
N ASN A 336 6.18 26.60 25.96
CA ASN A 336 6.63 27.61 26.93
C ASN A 336 5.87 27.46 28.26
N ARG A 337 6.30 26.49 29.09
CA ARG A 337 6.18 26.55 30.55
C ARG A 337 7.21 25.59 31.14
N SER A 338 8.27 26.17 31.67
CA SER A 338 9.39 25.48 32.29
C SER A 338 9.05 25.03 33.72
N LYS A 339 9.51 23.81 34.06
CA LYS A 339 9.76 23.18 35.39
C LYS A 339 8.59 22.49 36.15
N PRO A 340 8.86 21.47 36.99
CA PRO A 340 9.69 20.28 36.80
C PRO A 340 8.97 18.96 37.20
N LEU A 341 9.49 17.82 36.69
CA LEU A 341 9.13 16.45 37.11
C LEU A 341 9.34 16.27 38.63
N ARG A 342 8.25 16.14 39.40
CA ARG A 342 8.15 15.37 40.66
C ARG A 342 6.74 15.50 41.22
N ARG A 343 5.95 14.43 41.13
CA ARG A 343 5.73 13.52 42.26
C ARG A 343 4.66 12.49 41.89
N ASN A 344 5.15 11.25 41.82
CA ASN A 344 4.42 10.00 41.91
C ASN A 344 3.32 10.02 42.97
N ILE A 345 2.46 9.01 42.89
CA ILE A 345 1.52 8.56 43.93
C ILE A 345 0.07 8.94 43.60
N ARG A 346 -0.51 8.04 42.79
CA ARG A 346 -1.68 7.22 43.13
C ARG A 346 -1.95 7.09 44.64
N GLN A 347 -2.32 8.15 45.36
CA GLN A 347 -3.04 8.12 46.63
C GLN A 347 -3.75 9.46 46.78
N LEU A 348 -5.07 9.44 46.58
CA LEU A 348 -6.09 10.06 47.43
C LEU A 348 -7.35 10.26 46.59
N LEU A 349 -8.27 9.31 46.76
CA LEU A 349 -9.72 9.56 46.82
C LEU A 349 -10.45 9.87 45.50
N GLN A 350 -11.21 8.86 45.01
CA GLN A 350 -12.55 9.07 44.44
C GLN A 350 -13.51 9.67 45.51
N PRO A 351 -14.79 10.00 45.24
CA PRO A 351 -15.53 10.27 43.98
C PRO A 351 -16.39 11.58 44.07
N SER A 352 -17.05 12.02 42.99
CA SER A 352 -18.51 12.35 42.95
C SER A 352 -18.96 13.30 41.80
N LEU A 353 -20.02 12.84 41.11
CA LEU A 353 -21.25 13.51 40.63
C LEU A 353 -21.25 14.88 39.91
N HIS A 354 -21.89 14.82 38.72
CA HIS A 354 -23.12 15.53 38.28
C HIS A 354 -23.09 16.70 37.26
N CYS A 355 -23.96 16.50 36.25
CA CYS A 355 -24.78 17.43 35.44
C CYS A 355 -24.05 18.39 34.46
N PHE A 356 -24.41 18.47 33.18
CA PHE A 356 -25.74 18.81 32.66
C PHE A 356 -26.10 18.11 31.33
N ARG A 357 -27.39 17.78 31.20
CA ARG A 357 -28.13 17.34 30.00
C ARG A 357 -28.79 18.54 29.29
N GLY A 358 -29.12 18.33 28.01
CA GLY A 358 -30.25 18.95 27.29
C GLY A 358 -29.82 20.00 26.26
N SER A 359 -30.37 20.07 25.04
CA SER A 359 -31.69 19.61 24.58
C SER A 359 -31.81 19.72 23.03
N ASN A 360 -32.56 18.77 22.45
CA ASN A 360 -33.13 18.79 21.09
C ASN A 360 -34.03 20.01 20.86
N ILE A 361 -34.05 20.55 19.62
CA ILE A 361 -35.28 20.98 18.92
C ILE A 361 -35.07 20.82 17.40
N GLY A 362 -35.90 20.01 16.76
CA GLY A 362 -36.13 20.05 15.32
C GLY A 362 -37.32 20.94 14.98
N GLN A 363 -37.34 21.48 13.76
CA GLN A 363 -38.59 21.93 13.11
C GLN A 363 -38.40 22.11 11.60
N SER A 364 -39.31 21.47 10.87
CA SER A 364 -39.60 21.54 9.44
C SER A 364 -40.28 22.86 9.06
N PHE A 365 -39.97 23.42 7.89
CA PHE A 365 -40.87 24.34 7.17
C PHE A 365 -40.74 24.17 5.64
N ASP A 366 -41.84 23.73 5.03
CA ASP A 366 -42.17 23.86 3.61
C ASP A 366 -42.39 25.34 3.25
N TYR A 367 -42.00 25.78 2.04
CA TYR A 367 -42.73 26.84 1.32
C TYR A 367 -42.55 26.74 -0.21
N GLN A 368 -43.65 27.09 -0.88
CA GLN A 368 -44.05 26.81 -2.25
C GLN A 368 -43.41 27.70 -3.33
N TYR A 369 -43.38 27.15 -4.54
CA TYR A 369 -43.18 27.82 -5.82
C TYR A 369 -44.21 28.95 -6.05
N HIS A 370 -43.72 30.14 -6.42
CA HIS A 370 -44.49 31.11 -7.20
C HIS A 370 -43.60 31.73 -8.29
N SER A 371 -44.02 31.51 -9.53
CA SER A 371 -43.54 32.18 -10.73
C SER A 371 -43.97 33.65 -10.74
N ASN A 372 -43.07 34.54 -11.16
CA ASN A 372 -43.48 35.75 -11.89
C ASN A 372 -42.29 36.31 -12.67
N GLU A 373 -42.48 36.36 -13.99
CA GLU A 373 -41.64 37.04 -14.96
C GLU A 373 -41.71 38.56 -14.76
N GLN A 374 -40.56 39.23 -14.68
CA GLN A 374 -40.44 40.61 -15.16
C GLN A 374 -39.02 40.83 -15.69
N LYS A 375 -38.93 40.98 -17.02
CA LYS A 375 -37.74 41.42 -17.75
C LYS A 375 -37.48 42.90 -17.47
N GLN A 376 -36.25 43.23 -17.06
CA GLN A 376 -35.73 44.60 -17.12
C GLN A 376 -34.30 44.58 -17.69
N GLU A 377 -34.16 45.11 -18.90
CA GLU A 377 -32.89 45.35 -19.57
C GLU A 377 -32.09 46.47 -18.86
N TRP A 378 -30.78 46.27 -18.69
CA TRP A 378 -29.82 47.34 -18.45
C TRP A 378 -28.64 47.20 -19.43
N LYS A 379 -28.52 48.15 -20.36
CA LYS A 379 -27.37 48.38 -21.25
C LYS A 379 -26.41 49.38 -20.59
N VAL A 380 -25.12 49.07 -20.37
CA VAL A 380 -23.96 49.99 -20.57
C VAL A 380 -22.58 49.23 -20.46
N PRO A 381 -21.39 49.79 -20.82
CA PRO A 381 -20.42 49.18 -21.77
C PRO A 381 -19.00 48.88 -21.19
N PHE A 382 -18.43 47.69 -21.41
CA PHE A 382 -17.16 47.29 -20.73
C PHE A 382 -15.93 47.04 -21.64
N PHE A 383 -15.99 47.19 -22.96
CA PHE A 383 -14.91 46.70 -23.84
C PHE A 383 -13.80 47.69 -24.25
N LYS A 384 -13.47 48.73 -23.45
CA LYS A 384 -12.42 49.70 -23.83
C LYS A 384 -11.29 49.96 -22.83
N LYS A 385 -11.10 49.13 -21.80
CA LYS A 385 -10.02 49.39 -20.81
C LYS A 385 -9.16 48.18 -20.40
N LEU A 386 -8.96 47.21 -21.29
CA LEU A 386 -8.08 46.05 -21.06
C LEU A 386 -7.06 45.79 -22.18
N SER A 387 -6.59 46.84 -22.87
CA SER A 387 -5.61 46.70 -23.96
C SER A 387 -4.15 47.02 -23.56
N ARG A 388 -3.77 46.90 -22.28
CA ARG A 388 -2.39 47.17 -21.81
C ARG A 388 -1.88 46.23 -20.71
N LEU A 389 -2.20 44.95 -20.78
CA LEU A 389 -1.45 43.91 -20.07
C LEU A 389 -0.99 42.87 -21.09
N THR A 390 0.33 42.64 -21.12
CA THR A 390 1.02 41.79 -22.09
C THR A 390 0.60 40.33 -21.91
N ARG A 391 0.56 39.59 -23.03
CA ARG A 391 0.14 38.19 -23.18
C ARG A 391 0.76 37.17 -22.21
N HIS A 392 1.74 37.54 -21.39
CA HIS A 392 2.43 36.61 -20.50
C HIS A 392 1.71 36.34 -19.17
N GLN A 393 0.77 37.20 -18.75
CA GLN A 393 0.05 37.03 -17.46
C GLN A 393 -1.27 36.25 -17.57
N ILE A 394 -1.74 35.91 -18.77
CA ILE A 394 -3.04 35.24 -18.99
C ILE A 394 -2.90 33.71 -19.02
N GLN A 395 -1.68 33.15 -19.00
CA GLN A 395 -1.47 31.70 -19.11
C GLN A 395 -1.53 30.92 -17.79
N HIS A 396 -1.70 31.59 -16.64
CA HIS A 396 -1.72 30.94 -15.31
C HIS A 396 -3.05 31.02 -14.55
N ALA A 397 -4.12 31.59 -15.13
CA ALA A 397 -5.41 31.71 -14.47
C ALA A 397 -6.46 30.75 -15.07
N GLY A 398 -6.31 29.45 -14.79
CA GLY A 398 -7.35 28.46 -15.05
C GLY A 398 -8.38 28.43 -13.93
N ILE A 399 -9.34 29.36 -13.92
CA ILE A 399 -10.54 29.28 -13.06
C ILE A 399 -11.78 29.32 -13.97
N LEU A 400 -12.45 28.18 -14.08
CA LEU A 400 -13.78 28.02 -14.66
C LEU A 400 -14.77 27.89 -13.49
N PHE A 401 -15.70 28.83 -13.36
CA PHE A 401 -16.91 28.67 -12.55
C PHE A 401 -18.10 28.53 -13.52
N SER A 402 -18.84 27.43 -13.39
CA SER A 402 -20.13 27.19 -14.06
C SER A 402 -21.20 26.95 -12.99
N ILE A 403 -22.25 27.77 -12.97
CA ILE A 403 -23.56 27.44 -12.35
C ILE A 403 -24.68 28.07 -13.22
N PHE A 404 -25.42 27.19 -13.93
CA PHE A 404 -26.84 27.16 -14.40
C PHE A 404 -27.55 28.48 -14.82
N SER A 405 -28.39 28.59 -15.87
CA SER A 405 -29.08 27.65 -16.78
C SER A 405 -29.84 28.44 -17.85
N THR A 406 -30.00 27.91 -19.07
CA THR A 406 -31.31 27.75 -19.76
C THR A 406 -31.10 26.86 -21.00
N THR A 407 -32.02 25.92 -21.14
CA THR A 407 -32.05 24.78 -22.04
C THR A 407 -32.40 25.17 -23.49
N ASP A 408 -31.87 24.36 -24.43
CA ASP A 408 -32.54 23.87 -25.66
C ASP A 408 -31.91 24.13 -27.05
N ASP A 409 -30.75 24.77 -27.23
CA ASP A 409 -30.26 25.03 -28.62
C ASP A 409 -28.77 24.74 -28.93
N ILE A 410 -28.04 24.02 -28.07
CA ILE A 410 -26.59 23.74 -28.30
C ILE A 410 -26.25 22.24 -28.32
N THR A 411 -27.24 21.36 -28.17
CA THR A 411 -27.02 19.91 -28.07
C THR A 411 -26.63 19.21 -29.37
N ASP A 412 -26.65 19.87 -30.53
CA ASP A 412 -26.43 19.18 -31.82
C ASP A 412 -25.15 19.60 -32.59
N LYS A 413 -24.29 20.45 -32.01
CA LYS A 413 -23.07 20.93 -32.71
C LYS A 413 -21.74 20.79 -31.97
N MET A 414 -21.71 20.26 -30.74
CA MET A 414 -20.47 20.08 -29.97
C MET A 414 -20.03 18.62 -29.75
N THR A 415 -20.69 17.65 -30.37
CA THR A 415 -20.36 16.21 -30.28
C THR A 415 -19.23 15.76 -31.21
N LYS A 416 -18.19 16.57 -31.42
CA LYS A 416 -16.92 16.11 -32.02
C LYS A 416 -15.69 16.65 -31.28
N ALA A 417 -15.19 15.78 -30.40
CA ALA A 417 -13.80 15.61 -29.95
C ALA A 417 -13.07 16.79 -29.29
N GLN A 418 -12.98 16.75 -27.96
CA GLN A 418 -11.77 17.12 -27.22
C GLN A 418 -11.51 16.00 -26.19
N SER A 419 -10.55 15.12 -26.48
CA SER A 419 -10.10 14.07 -25.55
C SER A 419 -9.36 14.69 -24.37
N SER A 420 -9.56 14.11 -23.19
CA SER A 420 -8.83 14.45 -21.96
C SER A 420 -7.37 13.96 -22.08
N ARG A 421 -6.38 14.68 -21.53
CA ARG A 421 -5.00 14.17 -21.42
C ARG A 421 -4.91 12.86 -20.62
N TYR A 422 -5.92 12.55 -19.80
CA TYR A 422 -6.04 11.28 -19.08
C TYR A 422 -6.50 10.16 -20.03
N SER A 423 -7.42 10.44 -20.95
CA SER A 423 -7.75 9.52 -22.06
C SER A 423 -6.62 9.38 -23.08
N ASP A 424 -5.79 10.41 -23.26
CA ASP A 424 -4.59 10.35 -24.10
C ASP A 424 -3.48 9.47 -23.47
N ALA A 425 -3.47 9.32 -22.14
CA ALA A 425 -2.66 8.33 -21.41
C ALA A 425 -3.27 6.92 -21.43
N GLY A 426 -4.39 6.73 -22.15
CA GLY A 426 -5.03 5.44 -22.36
C GLY A 426 -6.06 5.04 -21.29
N VAL A 427 -6.42 5.92 -20.35
CA VAL A 427 -7.37 5.61 -19.26
C VAL A 427 -8.72 6.30 -19.49
N ASP A 428 -9.79 5.52 -19.55
CA ASP A 428 -11.14 6.00 -19.87
C ASP A 428 -12.10 5.84 -18.67
N ILE A 429 -12.24 6.92 -17.90
CA ILE A 429 -13.08 6.96 -16.68
C ILE A 429 -14.56 6.70 -17.01
N ASP A 430 -15.04 7.13 -18.18
CA ASP A 430 -16.44 6.92 -18.59
C ASP A 430 -16.70 5.45 -18.90
N LYS A 431 -15.72 4.74 -19.48
CA LYS A 431 -15.79 3.27 -19.63
C LYS A 431 -15.75 2.53 -18.31
N GLY A 432 -14.95 2.99 -17.34
CA GLY A 432 -14.96 2.44 -15.98
C GLY A 432 -16.34 2.54 -15.34
N ASN A 433 -17.00 3.71 -15.45
CA ASN A 433 -18.36 3.89 -14.92
C ASN A 433 -19.42 3.03 -15.66
N GLN A 434 -19.32 2.92 -16.99
CA GLN A 434 -20.19 2.03 -17.77
C GLN A 434 -20.01 0.56 -17.38
N PHE A 435 -18.76 0.14 -17.15
CA PHE A 435 -18.42 -1.20 -16.71
C PHE A 435 -19.05 -1.51 -15.34
N VAL A 436 -18.85 -0.64 -14.35
CA VAL A 436 -19.48 -0.78 -13.01
C VAL A 436 -21.00 -0.88 -13.11
N SER A 437 -21.64 -0.07 -13.96
CA SER A 437 -23.08 -0.14 -14.17
C SER A 437 -23.54 -1.48 -14.77
N LYS A 438 -22.74 -2.11 -15.64
CA LYS A 438 -23.07 -3.38 -16.31
C LYS A 438 -22.96 -4.58 -15.36
N ILE A 439 -22.00 -4.54 -14.43
CA ILE A 439 -21.76 -5.65 -13.50
C ILE A 439 -22.57 -5.56 -12.20
N ARG A 440 -23.20 -4.42 -11.90
CA ARG A 440 -23.91 -4.18 -10.63
C ARG A 440 -24.89 -5.29 -10.26
N ASP A 441 -25.75 -5.70 -11.18
CA ASP A 441 -26.76 -6.74 -10.91
C ASP A 441 -26.14 -8.12 -10.71
N VAL A 442 -25.06 -8.41 -11.44
CA VAL A 442 -24.29 -9.65 -11.32
C VAL A 442 -23.63 -9.73 -9.95
N VAL A 443 -23.01 -8.64 -9.47
CA VAL A 443 -22.42 -8.56 -8.13
C VAL A 443 -23.51 -8.68 -7.06
N ALA A 444 -24.60 -7.91 -7.17
CA ALA A 444 -25.72 -7.95 -6.23
C ALA A 444 -26.34 -9.36 -6.09
N SER A 445 -26.33 -10.16 -7.16
CA SER A 445 -26.82 -11.56 -7.13
C SER A 445 -26.02 -12.48 -6.21
N THR A 446 -24.80 -12.08 -5.80
CA THR A 446 -23.94 -12.85 -4.89
C THR A 446 -24.15 -12.51 -3.43
N HIS A 447 -24.84 -11.39 -3.13
CA HIS A 447 -24.92 -10.84 -1.77
C HIS A 447 -25.60 -11.81 -0.80
N GLN A 448 -24.89 -12.12 0.28
CA GLN A 448 -25.39 -12.83 1.44
C GLN A 448 -25.92 -11.84 2.48
N ARG A 449 -26.71 -12.32 3.44
CA ARG A 449 -27.34 -11.52 4.52
C ARG A 449 -26.35 -10.65 5.32
N GLY A 450 -25.07 -11.00 5.33
CA GLY A 450 -24.04 -10.25 6.05
C GLY A 450 -23.63 -8.93 5.38
N VAL A 451 -23.86 -8.75 4.08
CA VAL A 451 -23.45 -7.53 3.36
C VAL A 451 -24.32 -6.34 3.78
N LEU A 452 -23.71 -5.23 4.19
CA LEU A 452 -24.41 -4.05 4.75
C LEU A 452 -24.53 -2.87 3.77
N ASN A 453 -23.77 -2.87 2.68
CA ASN A 453 -23.76 -1.79 1.69
C ASN A 453 -23.60 -2.32 0.26
N ASP A 454 -24.04 -1.51 -0.71
CA ASP A 454 -23.89 -1.80 -2.15
C ASP A 454 -22.47 -1.49 -2.66
N ILE A 455 -22.18 -1.98 -3.87
CA ILE A 455 -20.96 -1.65 -4.62
C ILE A 455 -20.90 -0.14 -4.95
N GLY A 456 -19.68 0.42 -4.99
CA GLY A 456 -19.42 1.83 -5.33
C GLY A 456 -19.15 2.74 -4.12
N GLY A 457 -19.16 2.20 -2.90
CA GLY A 457 -18.62 2.87 -1.71
C GLY A 457 -17.10 2.74 -1.60
N PHE A 458 -16.49 3.49 -0.67
CA PHE A 458 -15.03 3.43 -0.41
C PHE A 458 -14.56 2.09 0.15
N SER A 459 -15.47 1.30 0.74
CA SER A 459 -15.18 -0.02 1.31
C SER A 459 -16.46 -0.83 1.39
N SER A 460 -16.30 -2.15 1.55
CA SER A 460 -17.43 -3.07 1.75
C SER A 460 -17.54 -3.49 3.21
N LEU A 461 -18.77 -3.61 3.68
CA LEU A 461 -19.09 -3.89 5.08
C LEU A 461 -19.80 -5.25 5.19
N TYR A 462 -19.25 -6.13 6.02
CA TYR A 462 -19.83 -7.46 6.29
C TYR A 462 -20.06 -7.67 7.78
N ALA A 463 -21.31 -7.88 8.19
CA ALA A 463 -21.67 -8.19 9.58
C ALA A 463 -21.37 -9.64 9.93
N ILE A 464 -20.69 -9.84 11.05
CA ILE A 464 -20.46 -11.15 11.65
C ILE A 464 -21.66 -11.53 12.51
N ASP A 465 -22.16 -12.75 12.32
CA ASP A 465 -23.22 -13.33 13.14
C ASP A 465 -22.68 -13.80 14.51
N ASN A 466 -22.86 -12.96 15.53
CA ASN A 466 -22.43 -13.23 16.92
C ASN A 466 -23.30 -14.28 17.63
N GLU A 467 -24.45 -14.67 17.05
CA GLU A 467 -25.23 -15.79 17.57
C GLU A 467 -24.59 -17.11 17.14
N LYS A 468 -24.13 -17.19 15.88
CA LYS A 468 -23.48 -18.36 15.28
C LYS A 468 -22.04 -18.58 15.74
N TYR A 469 -21.22 -17.54 15.86
CA TYR A 469 -19.79 -17.65 16.23
C TYR A 469 -19.53 -17.02 17.60
N LYS A 470 -18.88 -17.75 18.52
CA LYS A 470 -18.55 -17.30 19.88
C LYS A 470 -17.13 -16.78 20.00
N GLN A 471 -16.16 -17.44 19.36
CA GLN A 471 -14.77 -17.00 19.26
C GLN A 471 -14.37 -16.95 17.77
N PRO A 472 -14.96 -16.04 16.99
CA PRO A 472 -14.73 -15.97 15.56
C PRO A 472 -13.26 -15.72 15.25
N VAL A 473 -12.73 -16.46 14.27
CA VAL A 473 -11.42 -16.27 13.67
C VAL A 473 -11.65 -15.99 12.19
N LEU A 474 -11.08 -14.88 11.71
CA LEU A 474 -11.06 -14.55 10.29
C LEU A 474 -9.91 -15.28 9.62
N VAL A 475 -10.19 -15.88 8.46
CA VAL A 475 -9.21 -16.61 7.64
C VAL A 475 -9.18 -15.92 6.28
N THR A 476 -8.00 -15.57 5.81
CA THR A 476 -7.83 -14.83 4.55
C THR A 476 -6.96 -15.63 3.60
N SER A 477 -7.27 -15.57 2.31
CA SER A 477 -6.40 -16.09 1.24
C SER A 477 -6.41 -15.11 0.07
N THR A 478 -5.27 -15.01 -0.61
CA THR A 478 -5.11 -14.28 -1.87
C THR A 478 -4.45 -15.19 -2.88
N ASP A 479 -4.93 -15.17 -4.12
CA ASP A 479 -4.32 -15.94 -5.20
C ASP A 479 -4.63 -15.30 -6.57
N GLY A 480 -3.87 -15.69 -7.58
CA GLY A 480 -4.13 -15.38 -8.97
C GLY A 480 -4.55 -16.62 -9.76
N VAL A 481 -4.91 -16.41 -11.03
CA VAL A 481 -5.18 -17.53 -11.95
C VAL A 481 -3.88 -18.15 -12.47
N GLY A 482 -2.85 -17.33 -12.69
CA GLY A 482 -1.58 -17.75 -13.28
C GLY A 482 -1.63 -17.93 -14.81
N SER A 483 -0.72 -18.75 -15.35
CA SER A 483 -0.51 -18.84 -16.81
C SER A 483 -1.65 -19.48 -17.61
N LYS A 484 -2.72 -19.94 -16.95
CA LYS A 484 -3.99 -20.31 -17.60
C LYS A 484 -4.66 -19.12 -18.29
N LEU A 485 -4.40 -17.89 -17.84
CA LEU A 485 -4.88 -16.66 -18.50
C LEU A 485 -4.48 -16.59 -19.97
N SER A 486 -3.28 -17.07 -20.31
CA SER A 486 -2.83 -17.12 -21.71
C SER A 486 -3.65 -18.09 -22.56
N ILE A 487 -4.13 -19.20 -22.00
CA ILE A 487 -5.02 -20.11 -22.71
C ILE A 487 -6.36 -19.44 -23.00
N ALA A 488 -6.92 -18.72 -22.02
CA ALA A 488 -8.16 -17.98 -22.18
C ALA A 488 -8.04 -16.92 -23.29
N GLN A 489 -6.90 -16.22 -23.34
CA GLN A 489 -6.57 -15.27 -24.40
C GLN A 489 -6.42 -15.93 -25.78
N MET A 490 -5.67 -17.03 -25.88
CA MET A 490 -5.50 -17.77 -27.13
C MET A 490 -6.83 -18.28 -27.69
N ALA A 491 -7.71 -18.78 -26.83
CA ALA A 491 -9.02 -19.29 -27.23
C ALA A 491 -10.09 -18.19 -27.43
N GLY A 492 -9.81 -16.94 -27.03
CA GLY A 492 -10.80 -15.86 -26.98
C GLY A 492 -12.00 -16.16 -26.08
N ASN A 493 -11.80 -16.91 -24.98
CA ASN A 493 -12.86 -17.31 -24.05
C ASN A 493 -12.48 -17.02 -22.60
N HIS A 494 -13.17 -16.04 -22.01
CA HIS A 494 -12.85 -15.49 -20.69
C HIS A 494 -13.90 -15.84 -19.61
N LYS A 495 -14.98 -16.52 -20.00
CA LYS A 495 -16.20 -16.71 -19.17
C LYS A 495 -15.97 -17.54 -17.91
N THR A 496 -15.01 -18.45 -17.94
CA THR A 496 -14.76 -19.40 -16.84
C THR A 496 -13.58 -19.01 -15.96
N ILE A 497 -12.74 -18.07 -16.40
CA ILE A 497 -11.49 -17.75 -15.71
C ILE A 497 -11.72 -17.09 -14.34
N GLY A 498 -12.84 -16.38 -14.19
CA GLY A 498 -13.25 -15.85 -12.89
C GLY A 498 -13.64 -16.94 -11.89
N ILE A 499 -14.14 -18.09 -12.36
CA ILE A 499 -14.42 -19.24 -11.50
C ILE A 499 -13.11 -19.83 -10.99
N ASP A 500 -12.09 -19.94 -11.87
CA ASP A 500 -10.74 -20.37 -11.48
C ASP A 500 -10.16 -19.47 -10.39
N LEU A 501 -10.26 -18.14 -10.56
CA LEU A 501 -9.78 -17.16 -9.58
C LEU A 501 -10.42 -17.38 -8.21
N VAL A 502 -11.75 -17.51 -8.16
CA VAL A 502 -12.45 -17.74 -6.89
C VAL A 502 -12.07 -19.08 -6.29
N ALA A 503 -12.04 -20.15 -7.11
CA ALA A 503 -11.76 -21.50 -6.66
C ALA A 503 -10.39 -21.61 -5.98
N MET A 504 -9.36 -20.97 -6.54
CA MET A 504 -8.01 -20.96 -5.95
C MET A 504 -8.03 -20.42 -4.52
N CYS A 505 -8.67 -19.26 -4.27
CA CYS A 505 -8.70 -18.68 -2.94
C CYS A 505 -9.65 -19.41 -1.96
N VAL A 506 -10.86 -19.77 -2.40
CA VAL A 506 -11.87 -20.35 -1.48
C VAL A 506 -11.52 -21.80 -1.08
N ASN A 507 -10.86 -22.55 -1.96
CA ASN A 507 -10.40 -23.90 -1.65
C ASN A 507 -9.22 -23.88 -0.66
N ASP A 508 -8.43 -22.80 -0.61
CA ASP A 508 -7.35 -22.64 0.37
C ASP A 508 -7.83 -22.30 1.78
N ILE A 509 -9.00 -21.67 1.92
CA ILE A 509 -9.55 -21.40 3.26
C ILE A 509 -10.43 -22.54 3.78
N ILE A 510 -11.07 -23.30 2.89
CA ILE A 510 -11.91 -24.44 3.31
C ILE A 510 -11.07 -25.59 3.88
N VAL A 511 -9.79 -25.73 3.50
CA VAL A 511 -8.90 -26.74 4.09
C VAL A 511 -8.60 -26.50 5.57
N GLY A 512 -8.70 -25.24 6.04
CA GLY A 512 -8.69 -24.90 7.46
C GLY A 512 -10.03 -25.09 8.16
N GLY A 513 -11.08 -25.48 7.42
CA GLY A 513 -12.46 -25.60 7.87
C GLY A 513 -13.28 -24.31 7.79
N ALA A 514 -12.74 -23.23 7.21
CA ALA A 514 -13.38 -21.93 7.21
C ALA A 514 -14.55 -21.84 6.23
N THR A 515 -15.60 -21.12 6.62
CA THR A 515 -16.72 -20.76 5.73
C THR A 515 -16.37 -19.45 5.00
N PRO A 516 -16.30 -19.43 3.66
CA PRO A 516 -16.11 -18.17 2.91
C PRO A 516 -17.24 -17.17 3.20
N LEU A 517 -16.91 -15.89 3.39
CA LEU A 517 -17.88 -14.81 3.63
C LEU A 517 -17.96 -13.87 2.43
N CYS A 518 -16.83 -13.28 2.07
CA CYS A 518 -16.74 -12.32 0.99
C CYS A 518 -15.48 -12.51 0.14
N PHE A 519 -15.58 -12.01 -1.08
CA PHE A 519 -14.55 -12.04 -2.11
C PHE A 519 -14.34 -10.62 -2.65
N LEU A 520 -13.10 -10.27 -2.93
CA LEU A 520 -12.72 -9.07 -3.68
C LEU A 520 -11.81 -9.46 -4.84
N ASP A 521 -11.85 -8.69 -5.92
CA ASP A 521 -11.00 -8.89 -7.09
C ASP A 521 -10.19 -7.63 -7.45
N TYR A 522 -9.03 -7.85 -8.04
CA TYR A 522 -8.22 -6.82 -8.67
C TYR A 522 -7.94 -7.24 -10.11
N PHE A 523 -8.44 -6.43 -11.05
CA PHE A 523 -8.36 -6.69 -12.47
C PHE A 523 -7.46 -5.66 -13.14
N SER A 524 -6.27 -6.09 -13.59
CA SER A 524 -5.32 -5.23 -14.30
C SER A 524 -5.30 -5.55 -15.79
N VAL A 525 -5.34 -4.50 -16.62
CA VAL A 525 -5.40 -4.65 -18.09
C VAL A 525 -4.49 -3.63 -18.76
N GLY A 526 -3.98 -3.95 -19.95
CA GLY A 526 -3.30 -2.95 -20.78
C GLY A 526 -4.24 -1.88 -21.31
N LYS A 527 -5.43 -2.31 -21.76
CA LYS A 527 -6.54 -1.45 -22.20
C LYS A 527 -7.85 -2.16 -21.93
N LEU A 528 -8.82 -1.47 -21.33
CA LEU A 528 -10.07 -2.07 -20.91
C LEU A 528 -10.97 -2.42 -22.12
N ASP A 529 -11.24 -3.71 -22.27
CA ASP A 529 -12.34 -4.23 -23.08
C ASP A 529 -13.51 -4.60 -22.16
N ILE A 530 -14.63 -3.91 -22.31
CA ILE A 530 -15.80 -4.05 -21.43
C ILE A 530 -16.44 -5.43 -21.54
N GLU A 531 -16.38 -6.08 -22.71
CA GLU A 531 -17.00 -7.40 -22.88
C GLU A 531 -16.14 -8.47 -22.20
N ILE A 532 -14.81 -8.43 -22.38
CA ILE A 532 -13.89 -9.33 -21.67
C ILE A 532 -14.01 -9.13 -20.16
N ALA A 533 -14.00 -7.87 -19.69
CA ALA A 533 -14.15 -7.53 -18.28
C ALA A 533 -15.45 -8.07 -17.70
N ALA A 534 -16.56 -7.92 -18.44
CA ALA A 534 -17.87 -8.41 -18.01
C ALA A 534 -17.92 -9.94 -17.95
N ASP A 535 -17.33 -10.65 -18.92
CA ASP A 535 -17.22 -12.11 -18.91
C ASP A 535 -16.41 -12.61 -17.70
N VAL A 536 -15.30 -11.95 -17.39
CA VAL A 536 -14.47 -12.26 -16.22
C VAL A 536 -15.26 -12.08 -14.92
N VAL A 537 -15.88 -10.91 -14.71
CA VAL A 537 -16.67 -10.64 -13.50
C VAL A 537 -17.88 -11.56 -13.38
N ALA A 538 -18.52 -11.91 -14.50
CA ALA A 538 -19.59 -12.91 -14.49
C ALA A 538 -19.10 -14.28 -14.00
N GLY A 539 -17.89 -14.68 -14.42
CA GLY A 539 -17.20 -15.87 -13.91
C GLY A 539 -16.88 -15.78 -12.42
N ILE A 540 -16.36 -14.64 -11.95
CA ILE A 540 -16.07 -14.42 -10.51
C ILE A 540 -17.36 -14.53 -9.70
N ALA A 541 -18.42 -13.85 -10.14
CA ALA A 541 -19.72 -13.92 -9.46
C ALA A 541 -20.30 -15.35 -9.46
N GLU A 542 -20.08 -16.12 -10.52
CA GLU A 542 -20.45 -17.54 -10.55
C GLU A 542 -19.65 -18.38 -9.56
N GLY A 543 -18.33 -18.18 -9.49
CA GLY A 543 -17.50 -18.80 -8.47
C GLY A 543 -17.98 -18.46 -7.05
N CYS A 544 -18.30 -17.19 -6.78
CA CYS A 544 -18.84 -16.75 -5.49
C CYS A 544 -20.18 -17.43 -5.15
N ARG A 545 -21.09 -17.59 -6.13
CA ARG A 545 -22.36 -18.31 -5.94
C ARG A 545 -22.17 -19.78 -5.61
N GLN A 546 -21.20 -20.45 -6.25
CA GLN A 546 -20.82 -21.83 -5.94
C GLN A 546 -20.19 -21.95 -4.55
N ALA A 547 -19.33 -21.00 -4.17
CA ALA A 547 -18.66 -20.94 -2.88
C ALA A 547 -19.55 -20.42 -1.72
N LYS A 548 -20.75 -19.90 -2.03
CA LYS A 548 -21.66 -19.25 -1.08
C LYS A 548 -21.05 -18.02 -0.36
N CYS A 549 -20.16 -17.29 -1.04
CA CYS A 549 -19.65 -16.00 -0.58
C CYS A 549 -20.21 -14.84 -1.42
N SER A 550 -20.07 -13.62 -0.91
CA SER A 550 -20.47 -12.39 -1.60
C SER A 550 -19.28 -11.77 -2.32
N LEU A 551 -19.41 -11.43 -3.59
CA LEU A 551 -18.51 -10.49 -4.24
C LEU A 551 -18.87 -9.10 -3.72
N VAL A 552 -17.99 -8.50 -2.90
CA VAL A 552 -18.34 -7.27 -2.16
C VAL A 552 -17.66 -6.02 -2.71
N GLY A 553 -16.61 -6.18 -3.51
CA GLY A 553 -15.89 -5.07 -4.12
C GLY A 553 -14.77 -5.58 -5.02
N GLY A 554 -14.21 -4.68 -5.82
CA GLY A 554 -13.08 -4.97 -6.66
C GLY A 554 -12.53 -3.68 -7.27
N GLU A 555 -11.37 -3.77 -7.89
CA GLU A 555 -10.70 -2.63 -8.54
C GLU A 555 -10.31 -3.00 -9.98
N THR A 556 -10.43 -2.04 -10.90
CA THR A 556 -10.06 -2.22 -12.31
C THR A 556 -9.02 -1.18 -12.70
N ALA A 557 -7.82 -1.64 -13.04
CA ALA A 557 -6.68 -0.79 -13.34
C ALA A 557 -6.25 -0.91 -14.81
N GLU A 558 -6.42 0.18 -15.58
CA GLU A 558 -5.82 0.32 -16.91
C GLU A 558 -4.36 0.79 -16.79
N MET A 559 -3.42 -0.05 -17.20
CA MET A 559 -1.98 0.21 -17.12
C MET A 559 -1.31 0.04 -18.51
N PRO A 560 -1.60 0.93 -19.47
CA PRO A 560 -0.97 0.90 -20.78
C PRO A 560 0.54 1.14 -20.65
N GLY A 561 1.33 0.23 -21.23
CA GLY A 561 2.79 0.24 -21.15
C GLY A 561 3.39 -0.76 -20.15
N LEU A 562 2.59 -1.27 -19.21
CA LEU A 562 2.97 -2.42 -18.37
C LEU A 562 2.48 -3.74 -18.99
N TYR A 563 1.20 -3.79 -19.38
CA TYR A 563 0.60 -4.93 -20.05
C TYR A 563 0.54 -4.70 -21.57
N LYS A 564 0.73 -5.77 -22.36
CA LYS A 564 0.54 -5.69 -23.81
C LYS A 564 -0.95 -5.52 -24.13
N PRO A 565 -1.30 -4.98 -25.31
CA PRO A 565 -2.69 -4.92 -25.73
C PRO A 565 -3.34 -6.32 -25.73
N GLY A 566 -4.46 -6.47 -25.04
CA GLY A 566 -5.17 -7.75 -24.86
C GLY A 566 -4.73 -8.55 -23.63
N ASP A 567 -3.57 -8.23 -23.04
CA ASP A 567 -3.13 -8.87 -21.80
C ASP A 567 -3.90 -8.31 -20.60
N TYR A 568 -4.24 -9.22 -19.69
CA TYR A 568 -4.81 -8.91 -18.40
C TYR A 568 -4.33 -9.89 -17.33
N ASP A 569 -4.39 -9.44 -16.08
CA ASP A 569 -4.08 -10.23 -14.90
C ASP A 569 -5.16 -10.05 -13.84
N LEU A 570 -5.28 -11.07 -12.97
CA LEU A 570 -6.34 -11.18 -11.98
C LEU A 570 -5.76 -11.61 -10.65
N ALA A 571 -6.07 -10.86 -9.60
CA ALA A 571 -5.86 -11.25 -8.22
C ALA A 571 -7.20 -11.29 -7.47
N GLY A 572 -7.37 -12.32 -6.65
CA GLY A 572 -8.56 -12.57 -5.88
C GLY A 572 -8.23 -12.59 -4.39
N PHE A 573 -9.15 -12.09 -3.57
CA PHE A 573 -8.98 -11.97 -2.13
C PHE A 573 -10.24 -12.53 -1.46
N THR A 574 -10.08 -13.57 -0.66
CA THR A 574 -11.20 -14.14 0.10
C THR A 574 -11.02 -13.89 1.59
N VAL A 575 -12.11 -13.51 2.25
CA VAL A 575 -12.23 -13.55 3.71
C VAL A 575 -13.26 -14.61 4.08
N GLY A 576 -12.86 -15.54 4.95
CA GLY A 576 -13.72 -16.53 5.57
C GLY A 576 -13.72 -16.42 7.09
N ILE A 577 -14.55 -17.23 7.71
CA ILE A 577 -14.71 -17.27 9.17
C ILE A 577 -14.80 -18.69 9.68
N ILE A 578 -14.24 -18.90 10.86
CA ILE A 578 -14.32 -20.17 11.59
C ILE A 578 -14.40 -19.93 13.09
N GLU A 579 -14.97 -20.89 13.81
CA GLU A 579 -14.90 -20.92 15.28
C GLU A 579 -13.50 -21.40 15.70
N ARG A 580 -12.87 -20.76 16.69
CA ARG A 580 -11.48 -21.03 17.08
C ARG A 580 -11.20 -22.51 17.37
N ASN A 581 -12.13 -23.19 18.03
CA ASN A 581 -11.97 -24.60 18.40
C ASN A 581 -12.32 -25.60 17.27
N LYS A 582 -12.71 -25.12 16.10
CA LYS A 582 -13.02 -25.93 14.91
C LYS A 582 -11.95 -25.85 13.82
N ILE A 583 -10.85 -25.13 14.08
CA ILE A 583 -9.73 -25.01 13.14
C ILE A 583 -9.15 -26.40 12.88
N ILE A 584 -8.97 -26.70 11.60
CA ILE A 584 -8.34 -27.93 11.11
C ILE A 584 -6.92 -27.57 10.67
N ASP A 585 -5.93 -28.06 11.41
CA ASP A 585 -4.51 -27.72 11.23
C ASP A 585 -3.61 -28.95 11.04
N GLY A 586 -4.20 -30.14 10.92
CA GLY A 586 -3.46 -31.40 10.76
C GLY A 586 -2.94 -32.00 12.07
N SER A 587 -3.02 -31.30 13.19
CA SER A 587 -2.54 -31.80 14.49
C SER A 587 -3.30 -33.04 14.98
N GLY A 588 -4.50 -33.29 14.43
CA GLY A 588 -5.31 -34.49 14.67
C GLY A 588 -4.87 -35.73 13.90
N ILE A 589 -4.01 -35.60 12.88
CA ILE A 589 -3.64 -36.70 11.99
C ILE A 589 -2.82 -37.77 12.72
N ARG A 590 -3.15 -39.04 12.53
CA ARG A 590 -2.46 -40.19 13.13
C ARG A 590 -2.12 -41.25 12.09
N VAL A 591 -1.15 -42.11 12.41
CA VAL A 591 -0.88 -43.33 11.63
C VAL A 591 -2.14 -44.20 11.66
N GLY A 592 -2.58 -44.64 10.48
CA GLY A 592 -3.84 -45.38 10.30
C GLY A 592 -5.00 -44.51 9.80
N ASP A 593 -4.85 -43.18 9.78
CA ASP A 593 -5.83 -42.32 9.11
C ASP A 593 -5.89 -42.61 7.61
N THR A 594 -7.10 -42.55 7.06
CA THR A 594 -7.40 -42.73 5.65
C THR A 594 -7.41 -41.41 4.91
N ILE A 595 -6.86 -41.40 3.70
CA ILE A 595 -6.84 -40.24 2.80
C ILE A 595 -7.88 -40.45 1.69
N ILE A 596 -8.85 -39.56 1.63
CA ILE A 596 -9.91 -39.55 0.61
C ILE A 596 -9.59 -38.46 -0.39
N GLY A 597 -9.49 -38.81 -1.68
CA GLY A 597 -9.31 -37.85 -2.77
C GLY A 597 -10.63 -37.44 -3.41
N LEU A 598 -10.83 -36.14 -3.59
CA LEU A 598 -11.94 -35.58 -4.37
C LEU A 598 -11.45 -35.24 -5.78
N ALA A 599 -12.20 -35.73 -6.77
CA ALA A 599 -11.84 -35.59 -8.18
C ALA A 599 -11.72 -34.12 -8.61
N SER A 600 -10.64 -33.80 -9.32
CA SER A 600 -10.48 -32.54 -10.03
C SER A 600 -11.31 -32.52 -11.32
N SER A 601 -11.50 -31.33 -11.89
CA SER A 601 -12.13 -31.15 -13.21
C SER A 601 -11.13 -31.28 -14.37
N GLY A 602 -9.84 -31.47 -14.06
CA GLY A 602 -8.73 -31.42 -15.00
C GLY A 602 -7.50 -30.78 -14.33
N LEU A 603 -6.74 -30.00 -15.09
CA LEU A 603 -5.52 -29.32 -14.63
C LEU A 603 -5.74 -28.26 -13.55
N HIS A 604 -6.99 -27.81 -13.36
CA HIS A 604 -7.35 -26.67 -12.51
C HIS A 604 -6.65 -25.39 -13.00
N SER A 605 -5.90 -24.70 -12.14
CA SER A 605 -5.17 -23.46 -12.47
C SER A 605 -3.64 -23.59 -12.36
N ASN A 606 -3.11 -24.81 -12.30
CA ASN A 606 -1.67 -25.07 -12.09
C ASN A 606 -1.03 -25.85 -13.24
N GLY A 607 0.28 -25.67 -13.43
CA GLY A 607 1.07 -26.40 -14.44
C GLY A 607 0.95 -25.88 -15.89
N TYR A 608 0.20 -24.80 -16.12
CA TYR A 608 -0.09 -24.28 -17.47
C TYR A 608 1.14 -23.80 -18.24
N SER A 609 2.21 -23.40 -17.56
CA SER A 609 3.47 -23.05 -18.24
C SER A 609 4.09 -24.27 -18.92
N LEU A 610 4.03 -25.45 -18.28
CA LEU A 610 4.50 -26.70 -18.88
C LEU A 610 3.54 -27.19 -19.97
N VAL A 611 2.23 -27.08 -19.74
CA VAL A 611 1.20 -27.39 -20.75
C VAL A 611 1.43 -26.60 -22.02
N ARG A 612 1.66 -25.28 -21.89
CA ARG A 612 1.90 -24.41 -23.04
C ARG A 612 3.13 -24.82 -23.84
N LYS A 613 4.23 -25.10 -23.14
CA LYS A 613 5.47 -25.53 -23.76
C LYS A 613 5.26 -26.81 -24.57
N ILE A 614 4.60 -27.81 -23.98
CA ILE A 614 4.35 -29.10 -24.66
C ILE A 614 3.39 -28.91 -25.84
N CYS A 615 2.22 -28.33 -25.60
CA CYS A 615 1.17 -28.26 -26.61
C CYS A 615 1.49 -27.31 -27.76
N PHE A 616 2.02 -26.12 -27.48
CA PHE A 616 2.15 -25.06 -28.49
C PHE A 616 3.59 -24.86 -28.99
N GLU A 617 4.61 -25.16 -28.19
CA GLU A 617 6.01 -24.97 -28.62
C GLU A 617 6.63 -26.27 -29.16
N GLU A 618 6.33 -27.42 -28.56
CA GLU A 618 6.91 -28.71 -28.95
C GLU A 618 6.05 -29.49 -29.94
N LEU A 619 4.73 -29.48 -29.75
CA LEU A 619 3.79 -30.19 -30.63
C LEU A 619 3.18 -29.30 -31.72
N ASP A 620 3.34 -27.97 -31.62
CA ASP A 620 2.82 -26.99 -32.59
C ASP A 620 1.31 -27.13 -32.85
N LEU A 621 0.53 -27.44 -31.79
CA LEU A 621 -0.92 -27.56 -31.88
C LEU A 621 -1.59 -26.18 -31.97
N ASP A 622 -2.72 -26.09 -32.65
CA ASP A 622 -3.62 -24.94 -32.53
C ASP A 622 -4.54 -25.10 -31.30
N ILE A 623 -4.90 -23.99 -30.66
CA ILE A 623 -5.77 -24.01 -29.47
C ILE A 623 -7.17 -24.60 -29.77
N HIS A 624 -7.60 -24.56 -31.03
CA HIS A 624 -8.89 -25.11 -31.47
C HIS A 624 -8.80 -26.53 -32.04
N ASP A 625 -7.61 -27.16 -32.04
CA ASP A 625 -7.47 -28.54 -32.50
C ASP A 625 -8.31 -29.49 -31.66
N TYR A 626 -8.96 -30.43 -32.35
CA TYR A 626 -9.70 -31.52 -31.71
C TYR A 626 -8.73 -32.64 -31.33
N ILE A 627 -8.74 -33.03 -30.05
CA ILE A 627 -7.88 -34.09 -29.52
C ILE A 627 -8.74 -35.32 -29.20
N GLU A 628 -8.51 -36.41 -29.93
CA GLU A 628 -9.32 -37.64 -29.84
C GLU A 628 -9.32 -38.21 -28.41
N GLU A 629 -8.18 -38.15 -27.71
CA GLU A 629 -8.05 -38.64 -26.33
C GLU A 629 -8.91 -37.87 -25.32
N PHE A 630 -9.28 -36.62 -25.62
CA PHE A 630 -10.13 -35.79 -24.76
C PHE A 630 -11.60 -35.83 -25.20
N GLY A 631 -11.85 -36.12 -26.48
CA GLY A 631 -13.19 -36.08 -27.08
C GLY A 631 -13.73 -34.65 -27.28
N CYS A 632 -12.85 -33.64 -27.26
CA CYS A 632 -13.17 -32.23 -27.40
C CYS A 632 -11.97 -31.45 -27.95
N SER A 633 -12.15 -30.13 -28.17
CA SER A 633 -11.05 -29.25 -28.53
C SER A 633 -10.07 -29.05 -27.37
N LEU A 634 -8.81 -28.73 -27.71
CA LEU A 634 -7.78 -28.41 -26.73
C LEU A 634 -8.21 -27.23 -25.84
N ALA A 635 -8.84 -26.20 -26.42
CA ALA A 635 -9.45 -25.09 -25.68
C ALA A 635 -10.47 -25.57 -24.62
N GLU A 636 -11.40 -26.45 -25.00
CA GLU A 636 -12.43 -26.95 -24.10
C GLU A 636 -11.84 -27.76 -22.94
N GLU A 637 -10.82 -28.59 -23.18
CA GLU A 637 -10.16 -29.34 -22.11
C GLU A 637 -9.37 -28.43 -21.17
N LEU A 638 -8.57 -27.51 -21.71
CA LEU A 638 -7.69 -26.63 -20.95
C LEU A 638 -8.43 -25.49 -20.22
N LEU A 639 -9.64 -25.13 -20.65
CA LEU A 639 -10.45 -24.08 -20.00
C LEU A 639 -11.54 -24.62 -19.07
N LYS A 640 -11.57 -25.94 -18.80
CA LYS A 640 -12.42 -26.49 -17.73
C LYS A 640 -12.15 -25.74 -16.42
N PRO A 641 -13.17 -25.12 -15.80
CA PRO A 641 -12.97 -24.34 -14.58
C PRO A 641 -12.54 -25.23 -13.42
N THR A 642 -11.71 -24.68 -12.55
CA THR A 642 -11.31 -25.30 -11.29
C THR A 642 -12.55 -25.60 -10.45
N ARG A 643 -12.61 -26.81 -9.90
CA ARG A 643 -13.74 -27.26 -9.08
C ARG A 643 -13.71 -26.56 -7.73
N ILE A 644 -14.85 -26.00 -7.31
CA ILE A 644 -15.04 -25.40 -6.00
C ILE A 644 -15.58 -26.46 -5.04
N TYR A 645 -14.84 -26.75 -3.97
CA TYR A 645 -15.18 -27.84 -3.03
C TYR A 645 -15.96 -27.37 -1.78
N VAL A 646 -16.14 -26.06 -1.63
CA VAL A 646 -16.66 -25.43 -0.40
C VAL A 646 -17.95 -26.08 0.10
N GLN A 647 -18.97 -26.20 -0.74
CA GLN A 647 -20.29 -26.65 -0.29
C GLN A 647 -20.27 -28.12 0.14
N SER A 648 -19.60 -28.98 -0.63
CA SER A 648 -19.45 -30.41 -0.31
C SER A 648 -18.69 -30.60 1.00
N THR A 649 -17.58 -29.88 1.18
CA THR A 649 -16.77 -29.97 2.40
C THR A 649 -17.50 -29.41 3.63
N LEU A 650 -18.14 -28.25 3.52
CA LEU A 650 -18.94 -27.68 4.62
C LEU A 650 -20.08 -28.60 5.05
N ASN A 651 -20.65 -29.39 4.14
CA ASN A 651 -21.69 -30.35 4.49
C ASN A 651 -21.12 -31.55 5.27
N VAL A 652 -19.95 -32.06 4.90
CA VAL A 652 -19.27 -33.12 5.66
C VAL A 652 -18.85 -32.63 7.05
N LEU A 653 -18.31 -31.42 7.16
CA LEU A 653 -17.86 -30.81 8.43
C LEU A 653 -18.99 -30.57 9.45
N LYS A 654 -20.26 -30.67 9.04
CA LYS A 654 -21.40 -30.61 9.97
C LYS A 654 -21.56 -31.91 10.79
N SER A 655 -21.17 -33.04 10.22
CA SER A 655 -21.48 -34.37 10.73
C SER A 655 -20.24 -35.18 11.10
N TYR A 656 -19.08 -34.85 10.53
CA TYR A 656 -17.85 -35.61 10.72
C TYR A 656 -16.71 -34.74 11.20
N THR A 657 -15.85 -35.33 12.03
CA THR A 657 -14.56 -34.75 12.40
C THR A 657 -13.54 -35.12 11.32
N ILE A 658 -12.89 -34.10 10.76
CA ILE A 658 -11.83 -34.25 9.77
C ILE A 658 -10.51 -33.87 10.44
N ASN A 659 -9.49 -34.73 10.30
CA ASN A 659 -8.19 -34.56 10.94
C ASN A 659 -7.26 -33.63 10.16
N GLY A 660 -7.44 -33.57 8.83
CA GLY A 660 -6.70 -32.67 7.96
C GLY A 660 -7.31 -32.59 6.56
N MET A 661 -7.01 -31.53 5.83
CA MET A 661 -7.38 -31.38 4.42
C MET A 661 -6.24 -30.73 3.64
N VAL A 662 -6.15 -31.03 2.35
CA VAL A 662 -5.11 -30.53 1.46
C VAL A 662 -5.75 -30.07 0.15
N HIS A 663 -5.48 -28.84 -0.26
CA HIS A 663 -5.80 -28.35 -1.59
C HIS A 663 -4.61 -28.68 -2.50
N ASN A 664 -4.84 -29.46 -3.54
CA ASN A 664 -3.79 -29.98 -4.41
C ASN A 664 -3.55 -29.02 -5.58
N THR A 665 -2.61 -28.09 -5.40
CA THR A 665 -2.30 -26.99 -6.34
C THR A 665 -0.87 -27.11 -6.88
N GLY A 666 -0.16 -25.99 -7.03
CA GLY A 666 1.24 -25.98 -7.46
C GLY A 666 2.11 -26.83 -6.52
N GLY A 667 3.01 -27.62 -7.10
CA GLY A 667 3.81 -28.59 -6.34
C GLY A 667 3.12 -29.94 -6.09
N GLY A 668 1.87 -30.09 -6.53
CA GLY A 668 1.17 -31.37 -6.64
C GLY A 668 1.09 -32.11 -5.31
N PHE A 669 1.18 -33.45 -5.36
CA PHE A 669 1.09 -34.30 -4.17
C PHE A 669 2.30 -34.11 -3.26
N TYR A 670 3.49 -33.99 -3.85
CA TYR A 670 4.75 -33.98 -3.11
C TYR A 670 4.95 -32.72 -2.28
N ASP A 671 4.53 -31.55 -2.75
CA ASP A 671 4.76 -30.30 -2.02
C ASP A 671 3.55 -29.90 -1.17
N ASN A 672 2.34 -30.38 -1.47
CA ASN A 672 1.12 -29.98 -0.73
C ASN A 672 0.78 -30.93 0.42
N ILE A 673 0.86 -32.25 0.23
CA ILE A 673 0.48 -33.21 1.29
C ILE A 673 1.36 -33.07 2.54
N PRO A 674 2.70 -32.93 2.45
CA PRO A 674 3.53 -32.84 3.65
C PRO A 674 3.27 -31.60 4.52
N ARG A 675 2.64 -30.54 3.99
CA ARG A 675 2.38 -29.30 4.73
C ARG A 675 1.46 -29.50 5.93
N ILE A 676 0.57 -30.50 5.87
CA ILE A 676 -0.41 -30.79 6.92
C ILE A 676 0.00 -31.95 7.83
N LEU A 677 1.02 -32.74 7.45
CA LEU A 677 1.38 -33.96 8.17
C LEU A 677 2.20 -33.65 9.43
N PRO A 678 1.86 -34.24 10.59
CA PRO A 678 2.69 -34.19 11.79
C PRO A 678 4.06 -34.85 11.58
N LYS A 679 5.04 -34.44 12.39
CA LYS A 679 6.37 -35.09 12.40
C LYS A 679 6.23 -36.59 12.66
N GLY A 680 6.86 -37.40 11.82
CA GLY A 680 6.83 -38.86 11.91
C GLY A 680 5.66 -39.54 11.20
N CYS A 681 4.77 -38.77 10.55
CA CYS A 681 3.76 -39.32 9.63
C CYS A 681 4.26 -39.25 8.18
N GLN A 682 3.86 -40.23 7.38
CA GLN A 682 4.06 -40.24 5.93
C GLN A 682 2.74 -40.62 5.26
N ALA A 683 2.38 -39.92 4.19
CA ALA A 683 1.26 -40.31 3.34
C ALA A 683 1.68 -41.42 2.38
N SER A 684 0.93 -42.51 2.34
CA SER A 684 1.03 -43.55 1.32
C SER A 684 -0.19 -43.46 0.41
N ILE A 685 0.04 -43.20 -0.88
CA ILE A 685 -1.00 -43.00 -1.88
C ILE A 685 -0.95 -44.18 -2.85
N ASP A 686 -2.06 -44.90 -2.97
CA ASP A 686 -2.24 -45.89 -4.02
C ASP A 686 -2.75 -45.19 -5.29
N CYS A 687 -1.86 -44.94 -6.23
CA CYS A 687 -2.18 -44.26 -7.50
C CYS A 687 -3.09 -45.08 -8.42
N SER A 688 -3.41 -46.35 -8.09
CA SER A 688 -4.39 -47.16 -8.83
C SER A 688 -5.83 -47.01 -8.32
N SER A 689 -6.02 -46.25 -7.23
CA SER A 689 -7.32 -46.11 -6.57
C SER A 689 -8.30 -45.14 -7.24
N TRP A 690 -7.87 -44.38 -8.26
CA TRP A 690 -8.75 -43.51 -9.07
C TRP A 690 -8.34 -43.54 -10.55
N PRO A 691 -9.28 -43.25 -11.47
CA PRO A 691 -8.96 -43.07 -12.87
C PRO A 691 -8.26 -41.72 -13.10
N ILE A 692 -7.05 -41.74 -13.66
CA ILE A 692 -6.33 -40.52 -14.04
C ILE A 692 -6.97 -39.93 -15.32
N PRO A 693 -7.40 -38.66 -15.32
CA PRO A 693 -7.98 -38.04 -16.51
C PRO A 693 -7.03 -38.04 -17.73
N PRO A 694 -7.55 -38.21 -18.96
CA PRO A 694 -6.74 -38.38 -20.17
C PRO A 694 -5.71 -37.27 -20.41
N ILE A 695 -6.01 -36.02 -20.06
CA ILE A 695 -5.08 -34.88 -20.21
C ILE A 695 -3.72 -35.12 -19.55
N PHE A 696 -3.68 -35.76 -18.38
CA PHE A 696 -2.41 -36.01 -17.69
C PHE A 696 -1.59 -37.08 -18.40
N THR A 697 -2.24 -38.18 -18.81
CA THR A 697 -1.56 -39.24 -19.57
C THR A 697 -1.08 -38.72 -20.93
N TYR A 698 -1.87 -37.88 -21.59
CA TYR A 698 -1.50 -37.24 -22.84
C TYR A 698 -0.25 -36.36 -22.68
N LEU A 699 -0.26 -35.44 -21.71
CA LEU A 699 0.88 -34.56 -21.42
C LEU A 699 2.12 -35.37 -21.02
N GLN A 700 1.97 -36.41 -20.21
CA GLN A 700 3.06 -37.27 -19.80
C GLN A 700 3.72 -37.95 -21.01
N GLN A 701 2.93 -38.55 -21.89
CA GLN A 701 3.43 -39.28 -23.04
C GLN A 701 4.05 -38.33 -24.08
N LYS A 702 3.36 -37.25 -24.42
CA LYS A 702 3.81 -36.31 -25.46
C LYS A 702 5.00 -35.47 -24.99
N GLY A 703 4.97 -34.98 -23.75
CA GLY A 703 6.06 -34.22 -23.14
C GLY A 703 7.18 -35.08 -22.57
N LYS A 704 7.06 -36.42 -22.63
CA LYS A 704 8.04 -37.39 -22.08
C LYS A 704 8.38 -37.10 -20.61
N ILE A 705 7.38 -36.72 -19.83
CA ILE A 705 7.53 -36.32 -18.42
C ILE A 705 7.62 -37.57 -17.54
N THR A 706 8.51 -37.55 -16.55
CA THR A 706 8.60 -38.63 -15.57
C THR A 706 7.35 -38.68 -14.68
N ALA A 707 7.00 -39.85 -14.15
CA ALA A 707 5.86 -39.96 -13.23
C ALA A 707 6.03 -39.07 -11.98
N GLU A 708 7.25 -39.01 -11.42
CA GLU A 708 7.55 -38.16 -10.26
C GLU A 708 7.28 -36.68 -10.56
N GLU A 709 7.74 -36.18 -11.70
CA GLU A 709 7.49 -34.80 -12.11
C GLU A 709 6.01 -34.54 -12.39
N MET A 710 5.28 -35.50 -12.99
CA MET A 710 3.83 -35.38 -13.16
C MET A 710 3.10 -35.17 -11.82
N PHE A 711 3.43 -35.97 -10.80
CA PHE A 711 2.83 -35.85 -9.46
C PHE A 711 3.32 -34.63 -8.66
N ARG A 712 4.44 -34.02 -9.06
CA ARG A 712 4.94 -32.76 -8.49
C ARG A 712 4.36 -31.52 -9.18
N VAL A 713 4.01 -31.60 -10.46
CA VAL A 713 3.49 -30.43 -11.20
C VAL A 713 1.97 -30.41 -11.18
N PHE A 714 1.32 -31.56 -11.29
CA PHE A 714 -0.11 -31.67 -11.54
C PHE A 714 -0.86 -32.36 -10.39
N ASN A 715 -2.16 -32.07 -10.32
CA ASN A 715 -3.06 -32.69 -9.36
C ASN A 715 -3.47 -34.14 -9.72
N MET A 716 -3.06 -34.64 -10.90
CA MET A 716 -3.28 -36.01 -11.39
C MET A 716 -4.71 -36.55 -11.27
N GLY A 717 -5.72 -35.66 -11.25
CA GLY A 717 -7.12 -36.02 -11.14
C GLY A 717 -7.73 -35.83 -9.75
N ILE A 718 -6.96 -35.41 -8.73
CA ILE A 718 -7.43 -35.20 -7.35
C ILE A 718 -7.14 -33.76 -6.94
N GLY A 719 -8.17 -32.92 -6.78
CA GLY A 719 -7.99 -31.50 -6.45
C GLY A 719 -8.05 -31.18 -4.96
N LEU A 720 -8.71 -32.01 -4.16
CA LEU A 720 -8.76 -31.86 -2.70
C LEU A 720 -8.56 -33.23 -2.04
N LEU A 721 -7.78 -33.28 -0.96
CA LEU A 721 -7.64 -34.48 -0.13
C LEU A 721 -8.20 -34.22 1.26
N VAL A 722 -8.87 -35.21 1.82
CA VAL A 722 -9.47 -35.21 3.16
C VAL A 722 -8.87 -36.36 3.96
N ILE A 723 -8.34 -36.06 5.14
CA ILE A 723 -7.69 -37.02 6.04
C ILE A 723 -8.60 -37.23 7.25
N THR A 724 -9.00 -38.46 7.49
CA THR A 724 -9.94 -38.84 8.56
C THR A 724 -9.63 -40.22 9.10
N ASN A 725 -10.24 -40.61 10.22
CA ASN A 725 -10.08 -41.96 10.75
C ASN A 725 -10.69 -43.01 9.81
N GLU A 726 -10.16 -44.23 9.85
CA GLU A 726 -10.60 -45.34 8.99
C GLU A 726 -12.10 -45.67 9.15
N GLU A 727 -12.61 -45.61 10.37
CA GLU A 727 -14.02 -45.94 10.69
C GLU A 727 -15.01 -45.00 9.99
N SER A 728 -14.68 -43.72 9.84
CA SER A 728 -15.55 -42.70 9.23
C SER A 728 -15.38 -42.61 7.71
N ALA A 729 -14.34 -43.23 7.15
CA ALA A 729 -13.93 -42.97 5.77
C ALA A 729 -15.01 -43.38 4.75
N ALA A 730 -15.60 -44.56 4.90
CA ALA A 730 -16.64 -45.07 3.99
C ALA A 730 -17.88 -44.18 3.99
N ASP A 731 -18.32 -43.73 5.16
CA ASP A 731 -19.49 -42.85 5.31
C ASP A 731 -19.23 -41.46 4.70
N ILE A 732 -18.03 -40.91 4.92
CA ILE A 732 -17.62 -39.62 4.33
C ILE A 732 -17.58 -39.71 2.80
N VAL A 733 -17.04 -40.81 2.24
CA VAL A 733 -17.05 -41.06 0.79
C VAL A 733 -18.48 -41.13 0.26
N HIS A 734 -19.39 -41.80 0.96
CA HIS A 734 -20.79 -41.86 0.59
C HIS A 734 -21.44 -40.47 0.59
N HIS A 735 -21.15 -39.66 1.62
CA HIS A 735 -21.61 -38.27 1.68
C HIS A 735 -21.11 -37.41 0.53
N PHE A 736 -19.83 -37.50 0.17
CA PHE A 736 -19.29 -36.78 -0.99
C PHE A 736 -19.88 -37.24 -2.31
N SER A 737 -20.22 -38.53 -2.44
CA SER A 737 -20.79 -39.11 -3.67
C SER A 737 -22.27 -38.80 -3.87
N ALA A 738 -23.00 -38.48 -2.79
CA ALA A 738 -24.43 -38.19 -2.81
C ALA A 738 -24.76 -36.72 -3.15
N MET A 739 -23.74 -35.85 -3.24
CA MET A 739 -23.86 -34.41 -3.57
C MET A 739 -23.37 -34.16 -4.99
#